data_AF-A0A497L9W3-F1
#
_entry.id   AF-A0A497L9W3-F1
#
_cell.length_a   1.000
_cell.length_b   1.000
_cell.length_c   1.000
_cell.angle_alpha   90.00
_cell.angle_beta   90.00
_cell.angle_gamma   90.00
#
_symmetry.space_group_name_H-M   'P 1'
#
loop_
_entity.id
_entity.type
_entity.pdbx_description
1 polymer ?
#
loop_
_entity_poly.entity_id
_entity_poly.type
_entity_poly.pdbx_seq_one_letter_code
_entity_poly.pdbx_strand_id
1 'polypeptide(L)'
;MSTPSGSTGCWRRRVSEMIGVFICRCGGNISGTVDCEKVRDAVKDLPDVTTARVTDFLCSKPGLQVIRDAIRRRGLDRVVVACCSPHMHEEMFRNVVEEEGVNRYQLVHVNIREHCSWVHDKGATEKAISLVKGGINRARTLQPLKDVEVDVSKDVLVIGGGVAGITAALQLAEAGFKVNLVERNPSIGGRMAQLSKTFPTLDCSPCILSPRMAEVEIDPNITLFTNAEVASVAGGPGNFRVVVNVRARGVDTEKCLKCGRCSAVCPTEVPNEFEEGLYTRKAAYLPFPQAVPSSYVIDFENCRRCGACVEACPADAINLDDEDRVVELNVGAIVVATGFDLIDEGKLRSYHPEKANVITALQMERLIENELTEGKVLKTEDGGRVKSIAYVLCAGSRDPHRGVPYCSAVCCPYAIKQAILLKKFLPYLKIWVYYTDMRMTGRGFEEFYTDARVKGIQFIHGKPGEVTPTPDGGLEILVEDIDTGLMIRNRVDMAVLCTAVVPSRGTEELASKLGIALGEDLFIASKHVKLDPISTLREGIYAAGAATGSKDIHDSVIDARAAASHVVNFIGEGRLKLDPFKPVVVGECDGCGACVEVCPRGAVSLEESGPVIELVSCNGCGACVSACTRGVLQLPNYTREALEEEVKGLVAGDGDDVVLLGFFDDKISYTAADNAGTARISYPMNMRIVRTPSTALLNREILLRALGHGADGVMICEVEESPEAELAEKLVEEVRKELQELGVEPERIHFRPMVLPIFKVLPKFIADYTAEIKRLGRIPEEKRKRLLE
;
A
#
# COMPACT_ATOMS: atom_id res chain seq x y z
N MET A 1 -12.67 8.58 43.81
CA MET A 1 -12.46 9.54 44.92
C MET A 1 -10.97 9.88 44.99
N SER A 2 -10.67 11.13 45.40
CA SER A 2 -9.36 11.83 45.43
C SER A 2 -8.76 12.31 44.09
N THR A 3 -9.31 13.43 43.61
CA THR A 3 -8.64 14.41 42.74
C THR A 3 -7.47 15.10 43.43
N PRO A 4 -6.31 15.32 42.79
CA PRO A 4 -5.35 16.32 43.23
C PRO A 4 -5.66 17.66 42.53
N SER A 5 -6.24 18.58 43.31
CA SER A 5 -6.22 20.02 43.04
C SER A 5 -4.80 20.55 43.24
N GLY A 6 -4.22 21.21 42.24
CA GLY A 6 -2.86 21.75 42.30
C GLY A 6 -2.64 22.96 41.39
N SER A 7 -2.97 24.14 41.92
CA SER A 7 -2.40 25.47 41.64
C SER A 7 -2.20 25.91 40.17
N THR A 8 -3.14 26.72 39.71
CA THR A 8 -2.91 27.81 38.76
C THR A 8 -1.99 28.86 39.40
N GLY A 9 -0.73 28.96 38.93
CA GLY A 9 0.17 30.01 39.41
C GLY A 9 1.62 29.87 38.94
N CYS A 10 2.01 30.75 38.01
CA CYS A 10 3.39 31.18 37.74
C CYS A 10 4.33 30.24 36.94
N TRP A 11 4.07 30.08 35.64
CA TRP A 11 5.07 29.62 34.65
C TRP A 11 5.81 30.80 33.99
N ARG A 12 6.36 31.72 34.78
CA ARG A 12 7.28 32.76 34.28
C ARG A 12 8.58 32.79 35.08
N ARG A 13 9.38 31.75 34.91
CA ARG A 13 10.85 31.87 34.92
C ARG A 13 11.34 31.30 33.60
N ARG A 14 11.73 32.16 32.66
CA ARG A 14 12.56 31.75 31.51
C ARG A 14 13.84 31.17 32.10
N VAL A 15 13.93 29.85 32.22
CA VAL A 15 15.23 29.17 32.21
C VAL A 15 15.82 29.58 30.86
N SER A 16 16.99 30.21 30.85
CA SER A 16 17.66 30.52 29.58
C SER A 16 17.86 29.19 28.85
N GLU A 17 17.27 29.04 27.68
CA GLU A 17 17.44 27.88 26.82
C GLU A 17 18.92 27.68 26.52
N MET A 18 19.40 26.44 26.57
CA MET A 18 20.81 26.08 26.46
C MET A 18 21.02 25.27 25.17
N ILE A 19 21.18 25.98 24.06
CA ILE A 19 21.25 25.37 22.73
C ILE A 19 22.70 24.99 22.39
N GLY A 20 22.90 23.74 21.97
CA GLY A 20 24.15 23.29 21.35
C GLY A 20 24.03 23.17 19.84
N VAL A 21 24.92 23.85 19.10
CA VAL A 21 24.95 23.84 17.63
C VAL A 21 26.16 23.04 17.14
N PHE A 22 25.93 22.01 16.32
CA PHE A 22 26.98 21.14 15.79
C PHE A 22 26.96 21.12 14.27
N ILE A 23 28.05 21.53 13.65
CA ILE A 23 28.16 21.71 12.19
C ILE A 23 29.11 20.67 11.63
N CYS A 24 28.66 19.89 10.65
CA CYS A 24 29.44 18.82 10.04
C CYS A 24 30.19 19.32 8.80
N ARG A 25 31.47 18.94 8.63
CA ARG A 25 32.22 19.17 7.38
C ARG A 25 31.96 18.08 6.33
N CYS A 26 31.54 16.90 6.78
CA CYS A 26 31.25 15.70 5.98
C CYS A 26 32.41 15.31 5.05
N GLY A 27 33.66 15.41 5.53
CA GLY A 27 34.86 15.03 4.76
C GLY A 27 35.00 15.75 3.43
N GLY A 28 34.65 17.05 3.37
CA GLY A 28 34.69 17.85 2.15
C GLY A 28 33.35 17.95 1.40
N ASN A 29 32.38 17.07 1.68
CA ASN A 29 31.06 17.15 1.03
C ASN A 29 30.27 18.41 1.41
N ILE A 30 30.47 18.92 2.63
CA ILE A 30 29.90 20.20 3.07
C ILE A 30 31.00 21.26 3.03
N SER A 31 32.14 21.00 3.67
CA SER A 31 33.21 21.99 3.81
C SER A 31 33.94 22.36 2.52
N GLY A 32 33.75 21.61 1.43
CA GLY A 32 34.28 21.97 0.11
C GLY A 32 33.57 23.17 -0.51
N THR A 33 32.32 23.45 -0.09
CA THR A 33 31.48 24.53 -0.62
C THR A 33 31.06 25.52 0.46
N VAL A 34 30.77 25.03 1.67
CA VAL A 34 30.29 25.81 2.81
C VAL A 34 31.44 26.03 3.79
N ASP A 35 31.77 27.29 4.07
CA ASP A 35 32.70 27.64 5.15
C ASP A 35 32.05 27.41 6.51
N CYS A 36 32.23 26.20 7.03
CA CYS A 36 31.62 25.75 8.28
C CYS A 36 32.09 26.58 9.50
N GLU A 37 33.29 27.16 9.47
CA GLU A 37 33.79 28.03 10.55
C GLU A 37 33.07 29.37 10.53
N LYS A 38 32.85 29.94 9.34
CA LYS A 38 32.02 31.14 9.20
C LYS A 38 30.57 30.89 9.64
N VAL A 39 30.00 29.73 9.34
CA VAL A 39 28.66 29.34 9.85
C VAL A 39 28.65 29.31 11.39
N ARG A 40 29.66 28.70 12.02
CA ARG A 40 29.81 28.68 13.48
C ARG A 40 29.93 30.09 14.04
N ASP A 41 30.80 30.91 13.48
CA ASP A 41 31.08 32.27 13.96
C ASP A 41 29.86 33.19 13.84
N ALA A 42 28.98 32.95 12.88
CA ALA A 42 27.74 33.72 12.71
C ALA A 42 26.67 33.43 13.79
N VAL A 43 26.79 32.33 14.55
CA VAL A 43 25.76 31.90 15.52
C VAL A 43 26.26 31.67 16.95
N LYS A 44 27.58 31.53 17.16
CA LYS A 44 28.17 31.17 18.47
C LYS A 44 27.92 32.20 19.58
N ASP A 45 27.70 33.47 19.23
CA ASP A 45 27.54 34.58 20.16
C ASP A 45 26.06 34.95 20.39
N LEU A 46 25.11 34.14 19.87
CA LEU A 46 23.69 34.30 20.17
C LEU A 46 23.43 33.98 21.66
N PRO A 47 22.55 34.74 22.36
CA PRO A 47 22.42 34.66 23.82
C PRO A 47 22.10 33.28 24.41
N ASP A 48 21.41 32.45 23.64
CA ASP A 48 20.92 31.11 23.96
C ASP A 48 21.82 29.98 23.41
N VAL A 49 22.81 30.31 22.57
CA VAL A 49 23.76 29.33 22.03
C VAL A 49 24.92 29.16 23.02
N THR A 50 24.87 28.07 23.78
CA THR A 50 25.89 27.77 24.80
C THR A 50 27.18 27.22 24.19
N THR A 51 27.08 26.49 23.09
CA THR A 51 28.24 25.97 22.37
C THR A 51 27.93 25.83 20.89
N ALA A 52 28.87 26.24 20.03
CA ALA A 52 28.84 25.97 18.60
C ALA A 52 30.16 25.27 18.20
N ARG A 53 30.07 24.10 17.56
CA ARG A 53 31.25 23.29 17.21
C ARG A 53 31.20 22.82 15.77
N VAL A 54 32.36 22.82 15.12
CA VAL A 54 32.56 22.22 13.80
C VAL A 54 33.26 20.87 13.96
N THR A 55 32.81 19.85 13.24
CA THR A 55 33.37 18.48 13.32
C THR A 55 33.42 17.84 11.94
N ASP A 56 34.44 17.02 11.67
CA ASP A 56 34.63 16.46 10.32
C ASP A 56 33.52 15.48 9.92
N PHE A 57 33.16 14.57 10.82
CA PHE A 57 32.11 13.56 10.61
C PHE A 57 31.23 13.47 11.85
N LEU A 58 30.13 14.22 11.88
CA LEU A 58 29.27 14.28 13.06
C LEU A 58 28.61 12.93 13.38
N CYS A 59 28.27 12.13 12.37
CA CYS A 59 27.70 10.79 12.52
C CYS A 59 28.73 9.70 12.91
N SER A 60 30.03 10.03 12.96
CA SER A 60 31.07 9.08 13.39
C SER A 60 31.08 8.94 14.90
N LYS A 61 31.61 7.83 15.43
CA LYS A 61 31.73 7.62 16.89
C LYS A 61 32.41 8.80 17.61
N PRO A 62 33.53 9.39 17.13
CA PRO A 62 34.09 10.61 17.71
C PRO A 62 33.14 11.81 17.63
N GLY A 63 32.43 12.00 16.51
CA GLY A 63 31.48 13.10 16.34
C GLY A 63 30.29 13.01 17.30
N LEU A 64 29.72 11.81 17.47
CA LEU A 64 28.67 11.57 18.45
C LEU A 64 29.17 11.82 19.87
N GLN A 65 30.42 11.48 20.19
CA GLN A 65 31.00 11.78 21.50
C GLN A 65 31.12 13.29 21.77
N VAL A 66 31.36 14.11 20.74
CA VAL A 66 31.37 15.57 20.87
C VAL A 66 30.00 16.10 21.31
N ILE A 67 28.92 15.54 20.76
CA ILE A 67 27.55 15.89 21.16
C ILE A 67 27.30 15.45 22.61
N ARG A 68 27.60 14.19 22.95
CA ARG A 68 27.42 13.65 24.31
C ARG A 68 28.15 14.46 25.38
N ASP A 69 29.43 14.74 25.14
CA ASP A 69 30.26 15.51 26.06
C ASP A 69 29.75 16.94 26.24
N ALA A 70 29.25 17.55 25.17
CA ALA A 70 28.69 18.89 25.22
C ALA A 70 27.38 18.92 26.03
N ILE A 71 26.47 17.96 25.82
CA ILE A 71 25.23 17.84 26.61
C ILE A 71 25.56 17.73 28.10
N ARG A 72 26.43 16.78 28.48
CA ARG A 72 26.82 16.56 29.89
C ARG A 72 27.51 17.75 30.53
N ARG A 73 28.49 18.34 29.85
CA ARG A 73 29.38 19.36 30.45
C ARG A 73 28.81 20.77 30.39
N ARG A 74 27.90 21.04 29.44
CA ARG A 74 27.32 22.37 29.23
C ARG A 74 25.85 22.46 29.64
N GLY A 75 25.21 21.35 30.01
CA GLY A 75 23.83 21.32 30.45
C GLY A 75 22.86 21.71 29.33
N LEU A 76 23.12 21.19 28.11
CA LEU A 76 22.29 21.51 26.95
C LEU A 76 20.90 20.88 27.11
N ASP A 77 19.86 21.61 26.73
CA ASP A 77 18.47 21.13 26.72
C ASP A 77 17.85 21.14 25.32
N ARG A 78 18.54 21.73 24.33
CA ARG A 78 18.22 21.68 22.91
C ARG A 78 19.47 21.42 22.09
N VAL A 79 19.33 20.69 20.99
CA VAL A 79 20.45 20.38 20.09
C VAL A 79 20.06 20.73 18.65
N VAL A 80 20.94 21.46 17.96
CA VAL A 80 20.83 21.74 16.53
C VAL A 80 22.00 21.06 15.83
N VAL A 81 21.71 20.16 14.89
CA VAL A 81 22.73 19.53 14.04
C VAL A 81 22.59 20.04 12.62
N ALA A 82 23.66 20.64 12.08
CA ALA A 82 23.73 21.14 10.72
C ALA A 82 24.59 20.19 9.88
N CYS A 83 23.93 19.28 9.14
CA CYS A 83 24.60 18.25 8.38
C CYS A 83 23.81 17.79 7.14
N CYS A 84 23.56 16.49 7.02
CA CYS A 84 22.86 15.87 5.89
C CYS A 84 21.34 15.93 6.06
N SER A 85 20.63 15.21 5.19
CA SER A 85 19.18 15.04 5.33
C SER A 85 18.75 14.39 6.65
N PRO A 86 17.64 14.86 7.25
CA PRO A 86 16.98 14.18 8.36
C PRO A 86 16.54 12.75 8.02
N HIS A 87 16.15 12.46 6.77
CA HIS A 87 15.77 11.11 6.33
C HIS A 87 16.92 10.09 6.41
N MET A 88 18.16 10.56 6.61
CA MET A 88 19.34 9.69 6.73
C MET A 88 19.78 9.44 8.18
N HIS A 89 19.85 10.49 9.01
CA HIS A 89 20.50 10.39 10.33
C HIS A 89 19.73 11.04 11.49
N GLU A 90 18.52 11.58 11.27
CA GLU A 90 17.77 12.20 12.38
C GLU A 90 17.55 11.25 13.55
N GLU A 91 17.13 10.01 13.27
CA GLU A 91 16.90 9.00 14.30
C GLU A 91 18.16 8.64 15.10
N MET A 92 19.31 8.57 14.43
CA MET A 92 20.60 8.36 15.09
C MET A 92 20.90 9.49 16.08
N PHE A 93 20.70 10.74 15.68
CA PHE A 93 20.95 11.89 16.55
C PHE A 93 19.90 11.98 17.67
N ARG A 94 18.63 11.65 17.40
CA ARG A 94 17.56 11.57 18.41
C ARG A 94 17.94 10.60 19.52
N ASN A 95 18.40 9.39 19.16
CA ASN A 95 18.86 8.40 20.14
C ASN A 95 20.05 8.91 20.97
N VAL A 96 21.01 9.58 20.33
CA VAL A 96 22.20 10.10 21.04
C VAL A 96 21.86 11.23 22.02
N VAL A 97 20.92 12.12 21.69
CA VAL A 97 20.51 13.17 22.63
C VAL A 97 19.66 12.60 23.77
N GLU A 98 18.83 11.59 23.47
CA GLU A 98 17.98 10.88 24.43
C GLU A 98 18.79 10.07 25.45
N GLU A 99 19.84 9.36 25.01
CA GLU A 99 20.81 8.67 25.88
C GLU A 99 21.43 9.60 26.94
N GLU A 100 21.52 10.89 26.64
CA GLU A 100 22.14 11.91 27.48
C GLU A 100 21.12 12.74 28.28
N GLY A 101 19.85 12.35 28.25
CA GLY A 101 18.77 12.96 29.03
C GLY A 101 18.10 14.18 28.39
N VAL A 102 18.44 14.52 27.14
CA VAL A 102 17.71 15.54 26.36
C VAL A 102 16.58 14.86 25.62
N ASN A 103 15.39 15.46 25.62
CA ASN A 103 14.26 14.85 24.91
C ASN A 103 14.56 14.72 23.40
N ARG A 104 14.30 13.56 22.80
CA ARG A 104 14.56 13.33 21.37
C ARG A 104 13.89 14.35 20.44
N TYR A 105 12.71 14.88 20.82
CA TYR A 105 11.96 15.88 20.05
C TYR A 105 12.43 17.33 20.28
N GLN A 106 13.50 17.50 21.06
CA GLN A 106 14.21 18.75 21.30
C GLN A 106 15.50 18.87 20.45
N LEU A 107 15.61 18.03 19.42
CA LEU A 107 16.60 18.08 18.37
C LEU A 107 16.03 18.79 17.13
N VAL A 108 16.78 19.71 16.53
CA VAL A 108 16.53 20.23 15.17
C VAL A 108 17.63 19.76 14.23
N HIS A 109 17.23 19.12 13.12
CA HIS A 109 18.15 18.67 12.08
C HIS A 109 18.07 19.63 10.88
N VAL A 110 19.15 20.38 10.65
CA VAL A 110 19.28 21.35 9.56
C VAL A 110 20.07 20.72 8.42
N ASN A 111 19.43 20.57 7.26
CA ASN A 111 20.04 20.02 6.06
C ASN A 111 20.87 21.10 5.33
N ILE A 112 22.19 21.05 5.47
CA ILE A 112 23.14 21.95 4.78
C ILE A 112 23.98 21.21 3.73
N ARG A 113 23.66 19.95 3.43
CA ARG A 113 24.35 19.14 2.42
C ARG A 113 23.51 19.01 1.15
N GLU A 114 22.48 18.17 1.17
CA GLU A 114 21.60 17.94 0.02
C GLU A 114 20.89 19.23 -0.39
N HIS A 115 20.48 20.06 0.57
CA HIS A 115 19.74 21.30 0.28
C HIS A 115 20.64 22.54 0.17
N CYS A 116 21.95 22.39 0.35
CA CYS A 116 22.89 23.50 0.28
C CYS A 116 24.21 23.13 -0.43
N SER A 117 25.17 22.48 0.24
CA SER A 117 26.52 22.29 -0.33
C SER A 117 26.57 21.49 -1.64
N TRP A 118 25.60 20.59 -1.88
CA TRP A 118 25.58 19.72 -3.06
C TRP A 118 24.86 20.31 -4.26
N VAL A 119 24.11 21.39 -4.07
CA VAL A 119 23.28 22.01 -5.11
C VAL A 119 23.74 23.42 -5.47
N HIS A 120 24.73 23.99 -4.76
CA HIS A 120 25.27 25.33 -5.02
C HIS A 120 26.79 25.31 -5.06
N ASP A 121 27.39 26.16 -5.89
CA ASP A 121 28.84 26.37 -5.94
C ASP A 121 29.27 27.68 -5.26
N LYS A 122 28.45 28.74 -5.35
CA LYS A 122 28.72 30.07 -4.79
C LYS A 122 27.60 30.48 -3.83
N GLY A 123 27.95 31.24 -2.79
CA GLY A 123 26.98 31.76 -1.81
C GLY A 123 26.38 30.71 -0.87
N ALA A 124 26.82 29.46 -0.95
CA ALA A 124 26.33 28.36 -0.12
C ALA A 124 26.52 28.64 1.39
N THR A 125 27.60 29.32 1.79
CA THR A 125 27.83 29.69 3.18
C THR A 125 26.73 30.59 3.75
N GLU A 126 26.29 31.61 3.01
CA GLU A 126 25.22 32.53 3.48
C GLU A 126 23.87 31.82 3.58
N LYS A 127 23.59 30.92 2.63
CA LYS A 127 22.43 30.03 2.72
C LYS A 127 22.52 29.11 3.95
N ALA A 128 23.67 28.49 4.21
CA ALA A 128 23.86 27.65 5.38
C ALA A 128 23.70 28.42 6.70
N ILE A 129 24.20 29.66 6.80
CA ILE A 129 23.97 30.54 7.95
C ILE A 129 22.46 30.77 8.16
N SER A 130 21.73 31.08 7.09
CA SER A 130 20.28 31.30 7.15
C SER A 130 19.54 30.04 7.64
N LEU A 131 19.88 28.88 7.08
CA LEU A 131 19.29 27.59 7.46
C LEU A 131 19.57 27.26 8.94
N VAL A 132 20.79 27.49 9.42
CA VAL A 132 21.16 27.25 10.83
C VAL A 132 20.46 28.23 11.77
N LYS A 133 20.35 29.51 11.41
CA LYS A 133 19.55 30.49 12.18
C LYS A 133 18.08 30.09 12.27
N GLY A 134 17.48 29.64 11.16
CA GLY A 134 16.13 29.05 11.15
C GLY A 134 16.01 27.88 12.12
N GLY A 135 16.96 26.94 12.09
CA GLY A 135 16.97 25.80 12.99
C GLY A 135 17.15 26.16 14.47
N ILE A 136 17.97 27.16 14.79
CA ILE A 136 18.13 27.69 16.15
C ILE A 136 16.83 28.32 16.63
N ASN A 137 16.21 29.18 15.81
CA ASN A 137 14.94 29.80 16.17
C ASN A 137 13.84 28.74 16.38
N ARG A 138 13.80 27.71 15.54
CA ARG A 138 12.88 26.57 15.73
C ARG A 138 13.13 25.88 17.06
N ALA A 139 14.39 25.61 17.40
CA ALA A 139 14.76 24.91 18.62
C ALA A 139 14.27 25.61 19.90
N ARG A 140 14.20 26.94 19.92
CA ARG A 140 13.66 27.75 21.03
C ARG A 140 12.21 27.39 21.36
N THR A 141 11.43 27.08 20.34
CA THR A 141 9.99 26.81 20.48
C THR A 141 9.67 25.35 20.83
N LEU A 142 10.66 24.44 20.75
CA LEU A 142 10.43 23.01 20.96
C LEU A 142 10.12 22.70 22.42
N GLN A 143 9.08 21.90 22.60
CA GLN A 143 8.68 21.31 23.87
C GLN A 143 9.09 19.84 23.91
N PRO A 144 9.36 19.28 25.10
CA PRO A 144 9.63 17.87 25.24
C PRO A 144 8.35 17.08 24.96
N LEU A 145 8.43 16.10 24.05
CA LEU A 145 7.31 15.22 23.72
C LEU A 145 7.61 13.79 24.14
N LYS A 146 6.57 12.96 24.25
CA LYS A 146 6.71 11.53 24.48
C LYS A 146 5.97 10.79 23.39
N ASP A 147 6.56 9.70 22.91
CA ASP A 147 5.86 8.78 22.03
C ASP A 147 4.52 8.43 22.63
N VAL A 148 3.51 8.42 21.77
CA VAL A 148 2.15 8.08 22.16
C VAL A 148 2.05 6.56 22.04
N GLU A 149 1.92 5.88 23.17
CA GLU A 149 1.61 4.45 23.18
C GLU A 149 0.10 4.26 23.20
N VAL A 150 -0.41 3.50 22.24
CA VAL A 150 -1.81 3.08 22.19
C VAL A 150 -1.89 1.57 22.15
N ASP A 151 -2.77 1.02 23.00
CA ASP A 151 -3.08 -0.41 22.94
C ASP A 151 -3.84 -0.71 21.64
N VAL A 152 -3.48 -1.82 20.99
CA VAL A 152 -4.09 -2.27 19.74
C VAL A 152 -4.50 -3.73 19.85
N SER A 153 -5.50 -4.12 19.08
CA SER A 153 -5.91 -5.53 19.00
C SER A 153 -4.79 -6.35 18.36
N LYS A 154 -4.50 -7.52 18.95
CA LYS A 154 -3.61 -8.52 18.35
C LYS A 154 -4.36 -9.51 17.46
N ASP A 155 -5.68 -9.38 17.35
CA ASP A 155 -6.45 -10.25 16.48
C ASP A 155 -6.29 -9.75 15.04
N VAL A 156 -6.22 -10.68 14.08
CA VAL A 156 -6.01 -10.37 12.66
C VAL A 156 -7.20 -10.91 11.86
N LEU A 157 -7.60 -10.17 10.84
CA LEU A 157 -8.53 -10.66 9.82
C LEU A 157 -7.76 -11.01 8.55
N VAL A 158 -7.97 -12.22 8.03
CA VAL A 158 -7.52 -12.63 6.70
C VAL A 158 -8.74 -12.85 5.82
N ILE A 159 -8.81 -12.18 4.67
CA ILE A 159 -9.95 -12.23 3.76
C ILE A 159 -9.55 -13.01 2.49
N GLY A 160 -10.13 -14.19 2.31
CA GLY A 160 -9.86 -15.11 1.21
C GLY A 160 -9.03 -16.31 1.66
N GLY A 161 -9.60 -17.51 1.55
CA GLY A 161 -9.01 -18.80 1.92
C GLY A 161 -8.24 -19.48 0.80
N GLY A 162 -7.66 -18.74 -0.15
CA GLY A 162 -6.73 -19.29 -1.14
C GLY A 162 -5.36 -19.61 -0.54
N VAL A 163 -4.42 -20.11 -1.35
CA VAL A 163 -3.06 -20.45 -0.88
C VAL A 163 -2.36 -19.28 -0.17
N ALA A 164 -2.59 -18.04 -0.62
CA ALA A 164 -2.04 -16.85 0.02
C ALA A 164 -2.65 -16.61 1.41
N GLY A 165 -3.99 -16.64 1.53
CA GLY A 165 -4.65 -16.44 2.83
C GLY A 165 -4.40 -17.56 3.82
N ILE A 166 -4.39 -18.82 3.37
CA ILE A 166 -3.99 -19.98 4.19
C ILE A 166 -2.57 -19.77 4.72
N THR A 167 -1.63 -19.40 3.86
CA THR A 167 -0.23 -19.16 4.26
C THR A 167 -0.12 -18.01 5.26
N ALA A 168 -0.81 -16.89 5.03
CA ALA A 168 -0.80 -15.75 5.94
C ALA A 168 -1.39 -16.12 7.31
N ALA A 169 -2.53 -16.83 7.32
CA ALA A 169 -3.19 -17.25 8.54
C ALA A 169 -2.32 -18.19 9.38
N LEU A 170 -1.73 -19.22 8.76
CA LEU A 170 -0.82 -20.14 9.45
C LEU A 170 0.42 -19.44 9.99
N GLN A 171 1.03 -18.53 9.22
CA GLN A 171 2.22 -17.81 9.65
C GLN A 171 1.95 -16.89 10.84
N LEU A 172 0.78 -16.25 10.86
CA LEU A 172 0.34 -15.39 11.96
C LEU A 172 -0.04 -16.20 13.20
N ALA A 173 -0.73 -17.33 13.02
CA ALA A 173 -1.04 -18.26 14.10
C ALA A 173 0.22 -18.82 14.76
N GLU A 174 1.22 -19.21 13.96
CA GLU A 174 2.54 -19.65 14.44
C GLU A 174 3.27 -18.54 15.23
N ALA A 175 3.07 -17.28 14.85
CA ALA A 175 3.59 -16.12 15.57
C ALA A 175 2.77 -15.75 16.84
N GLY A 176 1.72 -16.51 17.16
CA GLY A 176 0.91 -16.35 18.37
C GLY A 176 -0.28 -15.39 18.25
N PHE A 177 -0.68 -15.02 17.03
CA PHE A 177 -1.83 -14.14 16.79
C PHE A 177 -3.11 -14.97 16.68
N LYS A 178 -4.23 -14.41 17.15
CA LYS A 178 -5.56 -14.94 16.82
C LYS A 178 -5.94 -14.48 15.43
N VAL A 179 -6.29 -15.42 14.55
CA VAL A 179 -6.61 -15.13 13.16
C VAL A 179 -8.06 -15.49 12.89
N ASN A 180 -8.80 -14.55 12.34
CA ASN A 180 -10.12 -14.76 11.77
C ASN A 180 -9.93 -14.91 10.25
N LEU A 181 -10.12 -16.11 9.72
CA LEU A 181 -10.02 -16.38 8.28
C LEU A 181 -11.42 -16.43 7.67
N VAL A 182 -11.73 -15.47 6.79
CA VAL A 182 -13.03 -15.35 6.12
C VAL A 182 -12.91 -15.83 4.67
N GLU A 183 -13.73 -16.81 4.29
CA GLU A 183 -13.80 -17.38 2.95
C GLU A 183 -15.26 -17.35 2.43
N ARG A 184 -15.42 -16.77 1.23
CA ARG A 184 -16.73 -16.62 0.57
C ARG A 184 -17.39 -17.95 0.25
N ASN A 185 -16.59 -18.91 -0.20
CA ASN A 185 -17.06 -20.23 -0.62
C ASN A 185 -17.24 -21.17 0.59
N PRO A 186 -17.90 -22.33 0.39
CA PRO A 186 -18.08 -23.30 1.46
C PRO A 186 -16.81 -24.03 1.90
N SER A 187 -15.68 -23.80 1.22
CA SER A 187 -14.38 -24.40 1.52
C SER A 187 -13.24 -23.44 1.19
N ILE A 188 -12.18 -23.49 1.99
CA ILE A 188 -10.87 -22.92 1.64
C ILE A 188 -10.18 -23.76 0.56
N GLY A 189 -9.08 -23.24 -0.01
CA GLY A 189 -8.23 -23.86 -1.03
C GLY A 189 -8.10 -23.02 -2.30
N GLY A 190 -9.13 -22.23 -2.62
CA GLY A 190 -9.17 -21.34 -3.79
C GLY A 190 -8.92 -22.07 -5.12
N ARG A 191 -8.45 -21.33 -6.13
CA ARG A 191 -8.16 -21.87 -7.48
C ARG A 191 -7.10 -22.99 -7.47
N MET A 192 -6.20 -23.00 -6.50
CA MET A 192 -5.16 -24.03 -6.39
C MET A 192 -5.74 -25.42 -6.13
N ALA A 193 -6.86 -25.52 -5.41
CA ALA A 193 -7.57 -26.79 -5.18
C ALA A 193 -8.16 -27.37 -6.48
N GLN A 194 -8.44 -26.54 -7.47
CA GLN A 194 -8.96 -26.98 -8.78
C GLN A 194 -7.86 -27.55 -9.69
N LEU A 195 -6.58 -27.34 -9.38
CA LEU A 195 -5.46 -27.77 -10.23
C LEU A 195 -5.14 -29.25 -10.01
N SER A 196 -4.77 -29.94 -11.08
CA SER A 196 -4.26 -31.33 -11.02
C SER A 196 -2.81 -31.37 -10.51
N LYS A 197 -1.94 -30.56 -11.13
CA LYS A 197 -0.51 -30.46 -10.84
C LYS A 197 -0.06 -29.00 -10.81
N THR A 198 1.10 -28.71 -10.23
CA THR A 198 1.70 -27.37 -10.23
C THR A 198 2.99 -27.31 -11.04
N PHE A 199 3.20 -26.23 -11.78
CA PHE A 199 4.47 -26.00 -12.49
C PHE A 199 5.50 -25.32 -11.57
N PRO A 200 6.80 -25.39 -11.87
CA PRO A 200 7.42 -26.24 -12.90
C PRO A 200 7.68 -27.68 -12.44
N THR A 201 7.44 -28.00 -11.17
CA THR A 201 7.84 -29.28 -10.54
C THR A 201 6.95 -30.48 -10.90
N LEU A 202 5.73 -30.24 -11.38
CA LEU A 202 4.69 -31.24 -11.59
C LEU A 202 4.25 -31.96 -10.30
N ASP A 203 4.36 -31.29 -9.16
CA ASP A 203 3.81 -31.78 -7.90
C ASP A 203 2.28 -31.86 -7.97
N CYS A 204 1.71 -32.79 -7.22
CA CYS A 204 0.26 -32.89 -7.05
C CYS A 204 -0.24 -31.70 -6.22
N SER A 205 -1.13 -30.87 -6.79
CA SER A 205 -1.63 -29.67 -6.11
C SER A 205 -2.33 -30.02 -4.78
N PRO A 206 -3.26 -31.00 -4.74
CA PRO A 206 -3.83 -31.45 -3.47
C PRO A 206 -2.79 -31.95 -2.44
N CYS A 207 -1.69 -32.57 -2.86
CA CYS A 207 -0.70 -33.09 -1.92
C CYS A 207 0.06 -32.00 -1.16
N ILE A 208 0.17 -30.80 -1.72
CA ILE A 208 0.85 -29.68 -1.07
C ILE A 208 -0.13 -28.70 -0.42
N LEU A 209 -1.36 -28.62 -0.92
CA LEU A 209 -2.39 -27.72 -0.39
C LEU A 209 -3.21 -28.34 0.75
N SER A 210 -3.66 -29.59 0.59
CA SER A 210 -4.57 -30.22 1.57
C SER A 210 -3.97 -30.30 2.98
N PRO A 211 -2.67 -30.60 3.18
CA PRO A 211 -2.07 -30.55 4.51
C PRO A 211 -2.17 -29.16 5.16
N ARG A 212 -1.98 -28.09 4.38
CA ARG A 212 -2.11 -26.71 4.87
C ARG A 212 -3.54 -26.33 5.20
N MET A 213 -4.50 -26.81 4.40
CA MET A 213 -5.92 -26.62 4.72
C MET A 213 -6.31 -27.36 6.02
N ALA A 214 -5.81 -28.58 6.21
CA ALA A 214 -6.05 -29.35 7.43
C ALA A 214 -5.40 -28.69 8.66
N GLU A 215 -4.19 -28.14 8.52
CA GLU A 215 -3.53 -27.35 9.57
C GLU A 215 -4.42 -26.17 10.00
N VAL A 216 -5.04 -25.45 9.06
CA VAL A 216 -5.98 -24.36 9.37
C VAL A 216 -7.21 -24.84 10.16
N GLU A 217 -7.76 -26.02 9.83
CA GLU A 217 -8.96 -26.56 10.47
C GLU A 217 -8.74 -26.91 11.95
N ILE A 218 -7.52 -27.35 12.30
CA ILE A 218 -7.20 -27.85 13.65
C ILE A 218 -6.46 -26.84 14.53
N ASP A 219 -6.01 -25.71 13.98
CA ASP A 219 -5.25 -24.71 14.72
C ASP A 219 -6.16 -23.91 15.67
N PRO A 220 -5.91 -23.93 17.00
CA PRO A 220 -6.76 -23.25 17.97
C PRO A 220 -6.68 -21.71 17.90
N ASN A 221 -5.67 -21.16 17.22
CA ASN A 221 -5.53 -19.72 17.01
C ASN A 221 -6.25 -19.23 15.75
N ILE A 222 -6.75 -20.14 14.90
CA ILE A 222 -7.46 -19.78 13.67
C ILE A 222 -8.95 -20.07 13.81
N THR A 223 -9.76 -19.03 13.68
CA THR A 223 -11.22 -19.16 13.54
C THR A 223 -11.59 -19.04 12.07
N LEU A 224 -12.06 -20.14 11.48
CA LEU A 224 -12.45 -20.21 10.08
C LEU A 224 -13.94 -19.91 9.88
N PHE A 225 -14.25 -18.87 9.12
CA PHE A 225 -15.59 -18.55 8.64
C PHE A 225 -15.69 -18.86 7.14
N THR A 226 -16.36 -19.96 6.78
CA THR A 226 -16.75 -20.23 5.38
C THR A 226 -18.15 -19.73 5.10
N ASN A 227 -18.55 -19.68 3.83
CA ASN A 227 -19.81 -19.05 3.41
C ASN A 227 -19.91 -17.58 3.85
N ALA A 228 -18.77 -16.92 4.07
CA ALA A 228 -18.70 -15.67 4.82
C ALA A 228 -18.06 -14.54 4.00
N GLU A 229 -18.60 -13.34 4.14
CA GLU A 229 -18.12 -12.14 3.45
C GLU A 229 -18.10 -10.93 4.37
N VAL A 230 -17.14 -10.03 4.13
CA VAL A 230 -17.05 -8.77 4.88
C VAL A 230 -18.16 -7.82 4.41
N ALA A 231 -19.02 -7.42 5.35
CA ALA A 231 -20.14 -6.52 5.13
C ALA A 231 -19.72 -5.05 5.30
N SER A 232 -18.97 -4.72 6.34
CA SER A 232 -18.45 -3.37 6.58
C SER A 232 -17.19 -3.38 7.43
N VAL A 233 -16.37 -2.35 7.28
CA VAL A 233 -15.18 -2.10 8.10
C VAL A 233 -15.21 -0.66 8.59
N ALA A 234 -15.18 -0.49 9.90
CA ALA A 234 -15.10 0.79 10.58
C ALA A 234 -13.85 0.84 11.47
N GLY A 235 -13.51 2.03 11.95
CA GLY A 235 -12.35 2.24 12.80
C GLY A 235 -11.04 2.40 12.03
N GLY A 236 -9.94 2.31 12.78
CA GLY A 236 -8.60 2.68 12.34
C GLY A 236 -7.61 1.53 12.41
N PRO A 237 -6.37 1.73 11.89
CA PRO A 237 -5.29 0.78 12.08
C PRO A 237 -5.16 0.42 13.57
N GLY A 238 -4.92 -0.84 13.90
CA GLY A 238 -4.83 -1.30 15.29
C GLY A 238 -6.18 -1.50 16.01
N ASN A 239 -7.30 -1.01 15.46
CA ASN A 239 -8.63 -1.18 16.06
C ASN A 239 -9.75 -1.10 15.00
N PHE A 240 -9.77 -2.05 14.08
CA PHE A 240 -10.82 -2.21 13.09
C PHE A 240 -12.01 -2.98 13.68
N ARG A 241 -13.20 -2.40 13.53
CA ARG A 241 -14.49 -3.06 13.76
C ARG A 241 -14.98 -3.61 12.42
N VAL A 242 -15.01 -4.92 12.29
CA VAL A 242 -15.39 -5.61 11.06
C VAL A 242 -16.68 -6.38 11.27
N VAL A 243 -17.66 -6.15 10.40
CA VAL A 243 -18.90 -6.91 10.35
C VAL A 243 -18.78 -7.96 9.25
N VAL A 244 -18.98 -9.23 9.58
CA VAL A 244 -18.93 -10.37 8.66
C VAL A 244 -20.31 -11.02 8.59
N ASN A 245 -20.84 -11.13 7.37
CA ASN A 245 -22.07 -11.88 7.10
C ASN A 245 -21.68 -13.32 6.78
N VAL A 246 -22.20 -14.26 7.56
CA VAL A 246 -22.01 -15.70 7.35
C VAL A 246 -23.33 -16.29 6.87
N ARG A 247 -23.36 -16.73 5.61
CA ARG A 247 -24.55 -17.34 5.03
C ARG A 247 -24.81 -18.72 5.64
N ALA A 248 -26.08 -19.08 5.74
CA ALA A 248 -26.51 -20.39 6.20
C ALA A 248 -25.81 -21.50 5.40
N ARG A 249 -25.23 -22.47 6.12
CA ARG A 249 -24.57 -23.64 5.51
C ARG A 249 -25.56 -24.79 5.34
N GLY A 250 -26.57 -24.84 6.22
CA GLY A 250 -27.54 -25.92 6.31
C GLY A 250 -26.99 -27.24 6.83
N VAL A 251 -25.70 -27.28 7.22
CA VAL A 251 -25.01 -28.45 7.75
C VAL A 251 -24.10 -28.03 8.89
N ASP A 252 -24.28 -28.64 10.05
CA ASP A 252 -23.39 -28.53 11.21
C ASP A 252 -22.06 -29.23 10.91
N THR A 253 -20.96 -28.46 10.87
CA THR A 253 -19.63 -28.93 10.50
C THR A 253 -19.07 -29.92 11.53
N GLU A 254 -19.41 -29.77 12.81
CA GLU A 254 -18.91 -30.61 13.90
C GLU A 254 -19.61 -31.97 13.95
N LYS A 255 -20.88 -32.02 13.56
CA LYS A 255 -21.65 -33.27 13.52
C LYS A 255 -21.49 -34.04 12.21
N CYS A 256 -21.11 -33.38 11.12
CA CYS A 256 -21.10 -33.97 9.79
C CYS A 256 -20.06 -35.11 9.68
N LEU A 257 -20.51 -36.34 9.39
CA LEU A 257 -19.63 -37.49 9.17
C LEU A 257 -19.06 -37.59 7.75
N LYS A 258 -19.36 -36.62 6.86
CA LYS A 258 -18.95 -36.63 5.45
C LYS A 258 -19.27 -37.94 4.69
N CYS A 259 -20.38 -38.60 5.02
CA CYS A 259 -20.72 -39.93 4.49
C CYS A 259 -21.39 -39.94 3.10
N GLY A 260 -21.85 -38.79 2.60
CA GLY A 260 -22.45 -38.64 1.26
C GLY A 260 -23.90 -39.09 1.08
N ARG A 261 -24.56 -39.62 2.11
CA ARG A 261 -25.96 -40.06 2.03
C ARG A 261 -26.92 -38.93 1.62
N CYS A 262 -26.71 -37.72 2.13
CA CYS A 262 -27.53 -36.55 1.81
C CYS A 262 -27.47 -36.19 0.32
N SER A 263 -26.29 -36.26 -0.30
CA SER A 263 -26.12 -36.05 -1.74
C SER A 263 -26.76 -37.17 -2.54
N ALA A 264 -26.65 -38.43 -2.10
CA ALA A 264 -27.20 -39.58 -2.82
C ALA A 264 -28.74 -39.53 -2.95
N VAL A 265 -29.43 -39.00 -1.94
CA VAL A 265 -30.91 -38.86 -1.95
C VAL A 265 -31.41 -37.53 -2.52
N CYS A 266 -30.52 -36.58 -2.80
CA CYS A 266 -30.91 -35.26 -3.27
C CYS A 266 -31.39 -35.33 -4.74
N PRO A 267 -32.63 -34.89 -5.05
CA PRO A 267 -33.18 -34.98 -6.40
C PRO A 267 -32.76 -33.84 -7.33
N THR A 268 -32.16 -32.75 -6.81
CA THR A 268 -31.77 -31.59 -7.62
C THR A 268 -30.39 -31.79 -8.20
N GLU A 269 -30.22 -31.47 -9.49
CA GLU A 269 -28.93 -31.40 -10.16
C GLU A 269 -28.62 -29.95 -10.55
N VAL A 270 -27.38 -29.54 -10.32
CA VAL A 270 -26.87 -28.18 -10.56
C VAL A 270 -25.51 -28.32 -11.26
N PRO A 271 -25.15 -27.46 -12.24
CA PRO A 271 -23.79 -27.42 -12.75
C PRO A 271 -22.77 -27.24 -11.61
N ASN A 272 -21.68 -28.00 -11.64
CA ASN A 272 -20.66 -27.94 -10.59
C ASN A 272 -19.65 -26.84 -10.89
N GLU A 273 -19.61 -25.81 -10.07
CA GLU A 273 -18.76 -24.63 -10.22
C GLU A 273 -17.28 -24.96 -9.98
N PHE A 274 -16.97 -25.89 -9.06
CA PHE A 274 -15.60 -26.35 -8.83
C PHE A 274 -15.04 -27.08 -10.06
N GLU A 275 -15.93 -27.70 -10.84
CA GLU A 275 -15.60 -28.40 -12.07
C GLU A 275 -15.77 -27.54 -13.33
N GLU A 276 -15.90 -26.22 -13.17
CA GLU A 276 -16.07 -25.26 -14.28
C GLU A 276 -17.24 -25.63 -15.23
N GLY A 277 -18.33 -26.17 -14.66
CA GLY A 277 -19.56 -26.50 -15.36
C GLY A 277 -19.53 -27.80 -16.19
N LEU A 278 -18.41 -28.54 -16.19
CA LEU A 278 -18.26 -29.77 -16.99
C LEU A 278 -19.08 -30.94 -16.45
N TYR A 279 -19.34 -30.97 -15.15
CA TYR A 279 -20.11 -32.00 -14.47
C TYR A 279 -21.23 -31.38 -13.64
N THR A 280 -22.16 -32.21 -13.18
CA THR A 280 -23.22 -31.78 -12.27
C THR A 280 -22.90 -32.19 -10.83
N ARG A 281 -23.42 -31.42 -9.88
CA ARG A 281 -23.49 -31.73 -8.45
C ARG A 281 -24.93 -31.71 -7.98
N LYS A 282 -25.17 -32.10 -6.74
CA LYS A 282 -26.48 -32.01 -6.09
C LYS A 282 -26.64 -30.70 -5.32
N ALA A 283 -27.84 -30.38 -4.85
CA ALA A 283 -28.05 -29.24 -3.95
C ALA A 283 -27.46 -29.50 -2.55
N ALA A 284 -27.49 -30.74 -2.06
CA ALA A 284 -26.69 -31.16 -0.91
C ALA A 284 -25.38 -31.77 -1.45
N TYR A 285 -24.25 -31.08 -1.28
CA TYR A 285 -23.00 -31.46 -1.94
C TYR A 285 -21.77 -31.26 -1.06
N LEU A 286 -20.68 -31.89 -1.47
CA LEU A 286 -19.34 -31.65 -0.94
C LEU A 286 -18.59 -30.82 -1.99
N PRO A 287 -17.99 -29.66 -1.67
CA PRO A 287 -17.35 -28.80 -2.67
C PRO A 287 -16.29 -29.52 -3.49
N PHE A 288 -15.44 -30.29 -2.83
CA PHE A 288 -14.49 -31.24 -3.42
C PHE A 288 -14.01 -32.24 -2.34
N PRO A 289 -13.40 -33.38 -2.71
CA PRO A 289 -13.12 -34.46 -1.74
C PRO A 289 -12.28 -34.05 -0.53
N GLN A 290 -11.32 -33.13 -0.69
CA GLN A 290 -10.45 -32.61 0.37
C GLN A 290 -10.91 -31.25 0.94
N ALA A 291 -12.17 -30.87 0.73
CA ALA A 291 -12.70 -29.60 1.21
C ALA A 291 -12.54 -29.43 2.74
N VAL A 292 -12.27 -28.19 3.15
CA VAL A 292 -12.15 -27.74 4.54
C VAL A 292 -13.03 -26.50 4.75
N PRO A 293 -14.01 -26.51 5.68
CA PRO A 293 -14.32 -27.57 6.63
C PRO A 293 -14.71 -28.89 5.97
N SER A 294 -14.34 -30.01 6.59
CA SER A 294 -14.56 -31.36 6.07
C SER A 294 -16.02 -31.82 6.20
N SER A 295 -16.94 -31.08 5.59
CA SER A 295 -18.39 -31.30 5.68
C SER A 295 -19.13 -30.97 4.40
N TYR A 296 -20.33 -31.53 4.26
CA TYR A 296 -21.27 -31.16 3.20
C TYR A 296 -21.85 -29.75 3.45
N VAL A 297 -22.50 -29.19 2.41
CA VAL A 297 -23.21 -27.91 2.44
C VAL A 297 -24.51 -28.03 1.65
N ILE A 298 -25.51 -27.22 2.00
CA ILE A 298 -26.76 -27.07 1.26
C ILE A 298 -26.69 -25.79 0.41
N ASP A 299 -26.85 -25.96 -0.90
CA ASP A 299 -27.12 -24.88 -1.83
C ASP A 299 -28.60 -24.47 -1.72
N PHE A 300 -28.87 -23.46 -0.89
CA PHE A 300 -30.24 -23.00 -0.65
C PHE A 300 -30.89 -22.32 -1.85
N GLU A 301 -30.12 -21.84 -2.84
CA GLU A 301 -30.66 -21.24 -4.06
C GLU A 301 -31.34 -22.30 -4.94
N ASN A 302 -30.79 -23.52 -4.95
CA ASN A 302 -31.30 -24.64 -5.75
C ASN A 302 -32.04 -25.72 -4.92
N CYS A 303 -32.02 -25.63 -3.60
CA CYS A 303 -32.68 -26.58 -2.70
C CYS A 303 -34.21 -26.48 -2.78
N ARG A 304 -34.88 -27.62 -2.99
CA ARG A 304 -36.36 -27.72 -2.99
C ARG A 304 -36.98 -27.85 -1.59
N ARG A 305 -36.16 -27.83 -0.53
CA ARG A 305 -36.58 -28.03 0.87
C ARG A 305 -37.45 -29.29 1.10
N CYS A 306 -37.16 -30.39 0.41
CA CYS A 306 -37.97 -31.61 0.44
C CYS A 306 -37.74 -32.53 1.67
N GLY A 307 -36.76 -32.24 2.52
CA GLY A 307 -36.47 -33.03 3.75
C GLY A 307 -35.70 -34.33 3.56
N ALA A 308 -35.59 -34.89 2.34
CA ALA A 308 -34.96 -36.19 2.11
C ALA A 308 -33.51 -36.30 2.64
N CYS A 309 -32.71 -35.23 2.51
CA CYS A 309 -31.35 -35.20 3.03
C CYS A 309 -31.29 -35.24 4.57
N VAL A 310 -32.27 -34.61 5.25
CA VAL A 310 -32.39 -34.61 6.72
C VAL A 310 -32.68 -36.03 7.20
N GLU A 311 -33.69 -36.68 6.62
CA GLU A 311 -34.06 -38.07 6.97
C GLU A 311 -32.91 -39.06 6.74
N ALA A 312 -32.12 -38.84 5.68
CA ALA A 312 -30.98 -39.71 5.35
C ALA A 312 -29.73 -39.46 6.21
N CYS A 313 -29.67 -38.37 6.99
CA CYS A 313 -28.47 -37.97 7.73
C CYS A 313 -28.38 -38.71 9.08
N PRO A 314 -27.43 -39.65 9.26
CA PRO A 314 -27.34 -40.45 10.49
C PRO A 314 -26.83 -39.66 11.70
N ALA A 315 -26.29 -38.47 11.50
CA ALA A 315 -25.68 -37.64 12.54
C ALA A 315 -26.54 -36.43 12.93
N ASP A 316 -27.74 -36.31 12.35
CA ASP A 316 -28.64 -35.17 12.58
C ASP A 316 -27.93 -33.81 12.42
N ALA A 317 -27.11 -33.73 11.37
CA ALA A 317 -26.26 -32.58 11.10
C ALA A 317 -26.91 -31.56 10.15
N ILE A 318 -28.04 -31.88 9.50
CA ILE A 318 -28.63 -31.04 8.46
C ILE A 318 -29.80 -30.24 9.03
N ASN A 319 -29.73 -28.92 8.91
CA ASN A 319 -30.81 -28.02 9.29
C ASN A 319 -31.23 -27.19 8.06
N LEU A 320 -32.44 -27.42 7.54
CA LEU A 320 -32.94 -26.65 6.39
C LEU A 320 -33.47 -25.27 6.78
N ASP A 321 -33.68 -25.03 8.07
CA ASP A 321 -34.11 -23.74 8.63
C ASP A 321 -32.91 -22.98 9.24
N ASP A 322 -31.69 -23.33 8.83
CA ASP A 322 -30.48 -22.57 9.15
C ASP A 322 -30.58 -21.16 8.56
N GLU A 323 -30.21 -20.16 9.35
CA GLU A 323 -30.34 -18.74 9.01
C GLU A 323 -28.97 -18.07 8.90
N ASP A 324 -28.89 -17.06 8.04
CA ASP A 324 -27.72 -16.20 7.96
C ASP A 324 -27.45 -15.54 9.30
N ARG A 325 -26.17 -15.41 9.66
CA ARG A 325 -25.75 -14.77 10.92
C ARG A 325 -24.73 -13.67 10.67
N VAL A 326 -24.71 -12.70 11.56
CA VAL A 326 -23.76 -11.59 11.56
C VAL A 326 -22.77 -11.78 12.69
N VAL A 327 -21.48 -11.65 12.38
CA VAL A 327 -20.37 -11.73 13.34
C VAL A 327 -19.65 -10.39 13.36
N GLU A 328 -19.47 -9.82 14.55
CA GLU A 328 -18.66 -8.62 14.74
C GLU A 328 -17.27 -9.00 15.26
N LEU A 329 -16.23 -8.51 14.59
CA LEU A 329 -14.82 -8.78 14.91
C LEU A 329 -14.10 -7.47 15.22
N ASN A 330 -13.21 -7.50 16.22
CA ASN A 330 -12.30 -6.39 16.54
C ASN A 330 -10.86 -6.81 16.26
N VAL A 331 -10.26 -6.30 15.18
CA VAL A 331 -8.94 -6.74 14.69
C VAL A 331 -7.98 -5.57 14.57
N GLY A 332 -6.69 -5.81 14.82
CA GLY A 332 -5.65 -4.78 14.69
C GLY A 332 -5.14 -4.61 13.26
N ALA A 333 -5.23 -5.66 12.46
CA ALA A 333 -4.76 -5.67 11.08
C ALA A 333 -5.66 -6.54 10.18
N ILE A 334 -5.63 -6.23 8.89
CA ILE A 334 -6.38 -6.94 7.85
C ILE A 334 -5.44 -7.34 6.72
N VAL A 335 -5.50 -8.59 6.27
CA VAL A 335 -4.80 -9.11 5.08
C VAL A 335 -5.82 -9.50 4.03
N VAL A 336 -5.75 -8.88 2.85
CA VAL A 336 -6.63 -9.18 1.71
C VAL A 336 -5.93 -10.15 0.75
N ALA A 337 -6.49 -11.35 0.60
CA ALA A 337 -5.95 -12.45 -0.18
C ALA A 337 -7.03 -13.13 -1.04
N THR A 338 -7.95 -12.33 -1.60
CA THR A 338 -9.14 -12.79 -2.34
C THR A 338 -8.85 -13.46 -3.68
N GLY A 339 -7.59 -13.43 -4.13
CA GLY A 339 -7.15 -14.12 -5.34
C GLY A 339 -7.66 -13.43 -6.61
N PHE A 340 -8.17 -14.23 -7.56
CA PHE A 340 -8.51 -13.79 -8.90
C PHE A 340 -9.64 -14.61 -9.52
N ASP A 341 -10.23 -14.07 -10.58
CA ASP A 341 -11.16 -14.76 -11.47
C ASP A 341 -10.66 -14.77 -12.92
N LEU A 342 -11.33 -15.53 -13.78
CA LEU A 342 -11.05 -15.55 -15.21
C LEU A 342 -11.97 -14.56 -15.93
N ILE A 343 -11.46 -13.97 -17.02
CA ILE A 343 -12.25 -13.09 -17.87
C ILE A 343 -13.52 -13.78 -18.36
N ASP A 344 -14.60 -13.00 -18.45
CA ASP A 344 -15.87 -13.45 -19.04
C ASP A 344 -15.65 -13.97 -20.46
N GLU A 345 -16.01 -15.24 -20.69
CA GLU A 345 -15.94 -15.92 -21.98
C GLU A 345 -16.75 -15.20 -23.07
N GLY A 346 -17.80 -14.46 -22.70
CA GLY A 346 -18.58 -13.64 -23.60
C GLY A 346 -17.78 -12.54 -24.30
N LYS A 347 -16.58 -12.19 -23.80
CA LYS A 347 -15.61 -11.29 -24.46
C LYS A 347 -14.72 -12.01 -25.49
N LEU A 348 -14.71 -13.34 -25.48
CA LEU A 348 -13.87 -14.20 -26.31
C LEU A 348 -14.62 -14.83 -27.49
N ARG A 349 -15.73 -14.22 -27.95
CA ARG A 349 -16.62 -14.77 -29.01
C ARG A 349 -15.91 -15.18 -30.30
N SER A 350 -14.83 -14.50 -30.68
CA SER A 350 -14.03 -14.88 -31.87
C SER A 350 -13.37 -16.26 -31.75
N TYR A 351 -13.28 -16.80 -30.54
CA TYR A 351 -12.77 -18.14 -30.27
C TYR A 351 -13.89 -19.17 -30.10
N HIS A 352 -15.16 -18.77 -30.19
CA HIS A 352 -16.33 -19.64 -30.07
C HIS A 352 -16.41 -20.47 -28.77
N PRO A 353 -16.30 -19.84 -27.57
CA PRO A 353 -16.36 -20.54 -26.29
C PRO A 353 -17.70 -21.25 -26.03
N GLU A 354 -18.76 -20.92 -26.79
CA GLU A 354 -20.03 -21.64 -26.73
C GLU A 354 -19.98 -23.06 -27.31
N LYS A 355 -18.88 -23.44 -27.97
CA LYS A 355 -18.70 -24.77 -28.59
C LYS A 355 -18.08 -25.74 -27.58
N ALA A 356 -18.63 -26.95 -27.51
CA ALA A 356 -18.19 -27.97 -26.54
C ALA A 356 -16.71 -28.39 -26.69
N ASN A 357 -16.14 -28.26 -27.88
CA ASN A 357 -14.73 -28.56 -28.18
C ASN A 357 -13.80 -27.34 -28.01
N VAL A 358 -14.32 -26.19 -27.60
CA VAL A 358 -13.54 -25.02 -27.17
C VAL A 358 -13.69 -24.91 -25.65
N ILE A 359 -12.61 -25.18 -24.93
CA ILE A 359 -12.61 -25.20 -23.46
C ILE A 359 -11.60 -24.22 -22.89
N THR A 360 -11.76 -23.81 -21.64
CA THR A 360 -10.73 -23.04 -20.94
C THR A 360 -9.62 -23.95 -20.43
N ALA A 361 -8.45 -23.36 -20.15
CA ALA A 361 -7.36 -24.08 -19.51
C ALA A 361 -7.75 -24.60 -18.11
N LEU A 362 -8.67 -23.94 -17.39
CA LEU A 362 -9.12 -24.43 -16.09
C LEU A 362 -10.06 -25.64 -16.24
N GLN A 363 -10.95 -25.64 -17.24
CA GLN A 363 -11.70 -26.84 -17.63
C GLN A 363 -10.77 -28.01 -17.99
N MET A 364 -9.66 -27.74 -18.70
CA MET A 364 -8.66 -28.77 -18.98
C MET A 364 -8.01 -29.35 -17.70
N GLU A 365 -7.78 -28.56 -16.64
CA GLU A 365 -7.34 -29.12 -15.34
C GLU A 365 -8.34 -30.15 -14.82
N ARG A 366 -9.63 -29.81 -14.87
CA ARG A 366 -10.70 -30.66 -14.38
C ARG A 366 -10.86 -31.92 -15.23
N LEU A 367 -10.67 -31.85 -16.55
CA LEU A 367 -10.64 -33.02 -17.42
C LEU A 367 -9.42 -33.91 -17.16
N ILE A 368 -8.23 -33.32 -16.96
CA ILE A 368 -7.03 -34.09 -16.61
C ILE A 368 -7.29 -34.86 -15.30
N GLU A 369 -7.83 -34.18 -14.28
CA GLU A 369 -8.09 -34.79 -12.98
C GLU A 369 -9.17 -35.88 -13.04
N ASN A 370 -10.36 -35.59 -13.59
CA ASN A 370 -11.49 -36.52 -13.52
C ASN A 370 -11.51 -37.61 -14.62
N GLU A 371 -10.88 -37.36 -15.77
CA GLU A 371 -10.88 -38.32 -16.89
C GLU A 371 -9.55 -39.07 -16.96
N LEU A 372 -8.43 -38.34 -17.06
CA LEU A 372 -7.15 -38.97 -17.39
C LEU A 372 -6.54 -39.72 -16.21
N THR A 373 -6.70 -39.23 -14.98
CA THR A 373 -6.21 -39.97 -13.80
C THR A 373 -6.99 -41.27 -13.57
N GLU A 374 -8.23 -41.35 -14.04
CA GLU A 374 -9.06 -42.56 -14.04
C GLU A 374 -8.76 -43.50 -15.23
N GLY A 375 -7.77 -43.17 -16.06
CA GLY A 375 -7.38 -43.95 -17.23
C GLY A 375 -8.33 -43.82 -18.42
N LYS A 376 -9.23 -42.83 -18.41
CA LYS A 376 -10.11 -42.51 -19.54
C LYS A 376 -9.37 -41.67 -20.58
N VAL A 377 -9.99 -41.52 -21.75
CA VAL A 377 -9.47 -40.70 -22.86
C VAL A 377 -10.40 -39.51 -23.09
N LEU A 378 -9.84 -38.39 -23.53
CA LEU A 378 -10.65 -37.23 -23.94
C LEU A 378 -11.48 -37.57 -25.16
N LYS A 379 -12.74 -37.12 -25.15
CA LYS A 379 -13.70 -37.36 -26.22
C LYS A 379 -14.10 -36.06 -26.91
N THR A 380 -14.36 -36.16 -28.21
CA THR A 380 -15.03 -35.14 -29.01
C THR A 380 -16.53 -35.18 -28.77
N GLU A 381 -17.27 -34.16 -29.23
CA GLU A 381 -18.72 -34.04 -29.04
C GLU A 381 -19.49 -35.22 -29.65
N ASP A 382 -19.01 -35.78 -30.76
CA ASP A 382 -19.55 -36.97 -31.43
C ASP A 382 -19.15 -38.30 -30.75
N GLY A 383 -18.44 -38.26 -29.62
CA GLY A 383 -17.98 -39.42 -28.86
C GLY A 383 -16.70 -40.07 -29.38
N GLY A 384 -16.10 -39.53 -30.44
CA GLY A 384 -14.78 -39.90 -30.94
C GLY A 384 -13.65 -39.59 -29.95
N ARG A 385 -12.43 -40.03 -30.25
CA ARG A 385 -11.23 -39.70 -29.43
C ARG A 385 -10.62 -38.41 -29.94
N VAL A 386 -10.29 -37.49 -29.03
CA VAL A 386 -9.47 -36.30 -29.33
C VAL A 386 -8.08 -36.77 -29.73
N LYS A 387 -7.61 -36.39 -30.92
CA LYS A 387 -6.26 -36.73 -31.45
C LYS A 387 -5.37 -35.49 -31.58
N SER A 388 -5.97 -34.30 -31.55
CA SER A 388 -5.30 -33.03 -31.80
C SER A 388 -5.86 -31.91 -30.92
N ILE A 389 -4.96 -31.16 -30.27
CA ILE A 389 -5.30 -30.05 -29.36
C ILE A 389 -4.49 -28.81 -29.73
N ALA A 390 -5.15 -27.66 -29.70
CA ALA A 390 -4.51 -26.35 -29.82
C ALA A 390 -4.67 -25.53 -28.54
N TYR A 391 -3.57 -25.08 -27.97
CA TYR A 391 -3.57 -24.08 -26.91
C TYR A 391 -3.44 -22.68 -27.50
N VAL A 392 -4.39 -21.80 -27.16
CA VAL A 392 -4.38 -20.39 -27.56
C VAL A 392 -3.93 -19.56 -26.36
N LEU A 393 -2.65 -19.16 -26.36
CA LEU A 393 -2.13 -18.29 -25.30
C LEU A 393 -2.67 -16.86 -25.43
N CYS A 394 -2.65 -16.14 -24.30
CA CYS A 394 -3.10 -14.76 -24.23
C CYS A 394 -4.56 -14.57 -24.71
N ALA A 395 -5.43 -15.56 -24.47
CA ALA A 395 -6.85 -15.44 -24.78
C ALA A 395 -7.47 -14.38 -23.85
N GLY A 396 -7.68 -13.17 -24.37
CA GLY A 396 -8.13 -12.00 -23.62
C GLY A 396 -7.06 -11.29 -22.78
N SER A 397 -5.79 -11.73 -22.81
CA SER A 397 -4.66 -11.00 -22.18
C SER A 397 -3.85 -10.27 -23.23
N ARG A 398 -3.18 -9.18 -22.86
CA ARG A 398 -2.41 -8.33 -23.77
C ARG A 398 -3.23 -7.94 -25.00
N ASP A 399 -4.50 -7.63 -24.75
CA ASP A 399 -5.52 -7.36 -25.74
C ASP A 399 -6.39 -6.19 -25.26
N PRO A 400 -5.96 -4.93 -25.51
CA PRO A 400 -6.67 -3.75 -25.02
C PRO A 400 -8.05 -3.56 -25.65
N HIS A 401 -8.37 -4.27 -26.74
CA HIS A 401 -9.64 -4.13 -27.44
C HIS A 401 -10.68 -5.18 -27.05
N ARG A 402 -10.25 -6.43 -26.83
CA ARG A 402 -11.16 -7.56 -26.56
C ARG A 402 -11.05 -8.10 -25.13
N GLY A 403 -10.01 -7.72 -24.39
CA GLY A 403 -9.77 -8.23 -23.05
C GLY A 403 -9.08 -7.21 -22.16
N VAL A 404 -7.96 -7.61 -21.54
CA VAL A 404 -7.16 -6.76 -20.66
C VAL A 404 -5.81 -6.41 -21.29
N PRO A 405 -5.28 -5.20 -21.07
CA PRO A 405 -4.03 -4.75 -21.68
C PRO A 405 -2.79 -5.44 -21.08
N TYR A 406 -2.90 -6.01 -19.89
CA TYR A 406 -1.79 -6.62 -19.16
C TYR A 406 -1.63 -8.12 -19.45
N CYS A 407 -0.50 -8.67 -19.00
CA CYS A 407 -0.18 -10.10 -19.09
C CYS A 407 -0.63 -10.82 -17.82
N SER A 408 -1.27 -11.98 -17.97
CA SER A 408 -1.74 -12.80 -16.84
C SER A 408 -0.63 -13.62 -16.14
N ALA A 409 0.64 -13.46 -16.52
CA ALA A 409 1.85 -14.10 -15.98
C ALA A 409 1.94 -15.65 -16.02
N VAL A 410 0.85 -16.38 -15.75
CA VAL A 410 0.83 -17.83 -15.50
C VAL A 410 0.38 -18.66 -16.71
N CYS A 411 -0.10 -18.03 -17.78
CA CYS A 411 -0.69 -18.74 -18.92
C CYS A 411 0.29 -19.53 -19.77
N CYS A 412 1.51 -19.03 -19.95
CA CYS A 412 2.58 -19.77 -20.62
C CYS A 412 2.94 -21.05 -19.84
N PRO A 413 3.28 -20.96 -18.54
CA PRO A 413 3.70 -22.15 -17.79
C PRO A 413 2.57 -23.16 -17.55
N TYR A 414 1.33 -22.75 -17.28
CA TYR A 414 0.25 -23.75 -17.11
C TYR A 414 -0.07 -24.48 -18.42
N ALA A 415 0.03 -23.81 -19.59
CA ALA A 415 -0.26 -24.46 -20.87
C ALA A 415 0.79 -25.53 -21.18
N ILE A 416 2.06 -25.22 -20.92
CA ILE A 416 3.16 -26.17 -21.05
C ILE A 416 2.96 -27.35 -20.09
N LYS A 417 2.61 -27.07 -18.83
CA LYS A 417 2.31 -28.10 -17.83
C LYS A 417 1.23 -29.04 -18.32
N GLN A 418 0.08 -28.52 -18.74
CA GLN A 418 -1.03 -29.33 -19.23
C GLN A 418 -0.64 -30.11 -20.48
N ALA A 419 0.08 -29.51 -21.43
CA ALA A 419 0.55 -30.18 -22.63
C ALA A 419 1.50 -31.36 -22.32
N ILE A 420 2.42 -31.19 -21.36
CA ILE A 420 3.30 -32.27 -20.89
C ILE A 420 2.49 -33.41 -20.25
N LEU A 421 1.51 -33.08 -19.40
CA LEU A 421 0.65 -34.09 -18.77
C LEU A 421 -0.18 -34.84 -19.81
N LEU A 422 -0.77 -34.13 -20.77
CA LEU A 422 -1.51 -34.73 -21.88
C LEU A 422 -0.63 -35.67 -22.70
N LYS A 423 0.61 -35.29 -23.01
CA LYS A 423 1.57 -36.19 -23.69
C LYS A 423 1.93 -37.42 -22.85
N LYS A 424 1.97 -37.29 -21.53
CA LYS A 424 2.25 -38.41 -20.62
C LYS A 424 1.10 -39.41 -20.58
N PHE A 425 -0.15 -38.94 -20.47
CA PHE A 425 -1.33 -39.80 -20.43
C PHE A 425 -1.72 -40.32 -21.81
N LEU A 426 -1.60 -39.48 -22.84
CA LEU A 426 -2.05 -39.74 -24.21
C LEU A 426 -0.91 -39.44 -25.22
N PRO A 427 0.09 -40.34 -25.35
CA PRO A 427 1.28 -40.10 -26.18
C PRO A 427 1.00 -39.82 -27.66
N TYR A 428 -0.16 -40.28 -28.16
CA TYR A 428 -0.58 -40.10 -29.55
C TYR A 428 -1.10 -38.68 -29.86
N LEU A 429 -1.40 -37.86 -28.85
CA LEU A 429 -1.96 -36.52 -29.07
C LEU A 429 -0.97 -35.63 -29.82
N LYS A 430 -1.44 -34.93 -30.85
CA LYS A 430 -0.74 -33.81 -31.45
C LYS A 430 -1.13 -32.52 -30.74
N ILE A 431 -0.16 -31.77 -30.24
CA ILE A 431 -0.41 -30.56 -29.46
C ILE A 431 0.35 -29.40 -30.08
N TRP A 432 -0.37 -28.32 -30.36
CA TRP A 432 0.17 -27.04 -30.78
C TRP A 432 -0.10 -25.99 -29.69
N VAL A 433 0.90 -25.17 -29.41
CA VAL A 433 0.78 -24.01 -28.51
C VAL A 433 1.05 -22.76 -29.32
N TYR A 434 0.02 -21.94 -29.48
CA TYR A 434 0.08 -20.68 -30.22
C TYR A 434 0.36 -19.54 -29.26
N TYR A 435 1.46 -18.81 -29.48
CA TYR A 435 1.95 -17.80 -28.55
C TYR A 435 2.45 -16.53 -29.25
N THR A 436 2.45 -15.41 -28.53
CA THR A 436 3.15 -14.18 -28.93
C THR A 436 4.54 -14.12 -28.32
N ASP A 437 4.64 -14.29 -26.99
CA ASP A 437 5.92 -14.41 -26.30
C ASP A 437 5.83 -15.58 -25.32
N MET A 438 6.89 -16.38 -25.22
CA MET A 438 6.97 -17.45 -24.24
C MET A 438 7.56 -16.91 -22.94
N ARG A 439 6.70 -16.62 -21.96
CA ARG A 439 7.10 -15.99 -20.69
C ARG A 439 7.34 -17.04 -19.61
N MET A 440 8.55 -17.60 -19.62
CA MET A 440 9.01 -18.67 -18.73
C MET A 440 10.04 -18.13 -17.73
N THR A 441 9.61 -17.17 -16.92
CA THR A 441 10.49 -16.43 -15.99
C THR A 441 10.62 -17.15 -14.65
N GLY A 442 11.84 -17.25 -14.13
CA GLY A 442 12.13 -17.86 -12.83
C GLY A 442 12.98 -19.11 -12.95
N ARG A 443 13.28 -19.74 -11.80
CA ARG A 443 14.15 -20.92 -11.74
C ARG A 443 13.43 -22.15 -12.30
N GLY A 444 14.03 -22.84 -13.28
CA GLY A 444 13.51 -24.09 -13.81
C GLY A 444 12.44 -23.94 -14.90
N PHE A 445 12.02 -22.71 -15.23
CA PHE A 445 10.94 -22.49 -16.20
C PHE A 445 11.40 -22.65 -17.66
N GLU A 446 12.61 -22.21 -18.01
CA GLU A 446 13.16 -22.39 -19.36
C GLU A 446 13.49 -23.86 -19.64
N GLU A 447 14.01 -24.57 -18.63
CA GLU A 447 14.24 -26.01 -18.69
C GLU A 447 12.92 -26.77 -18.86
N PHE A 448 11.86 -26.33 -18.16
CA PHE A 448 10.53 -26.89 -18.30
C PHE A 448 9.93 -26.68 -19.71
N TYR A 449 10.15 -25.50 -20.31
CA TYR A 449 9.82 -25.24 -21.71
C TYR A 449 10.62 -26.13 -22.67
N THR A 450 11.92 -26.29 -22.43
CA THR A 450 12.78 -27.16 -23.23
C THR A 450 12.32 -28.62 -23.17
N ASP A 451 11.96 -29.14 -22.00
CA ASP A 451 11.42 -30.50 -21.85
C ASP A 451 10.14 -30.70 -22.66
N ALA A 452 9.24 -29.70 -22.69
CA ALA A 452 8.03 -29.75 -23.49
C ALA A 452 8.31 -29.94 -24.99
N ARG A 453 9.31 -29.21 -25.52
CA ARG A 453 9.74 -29.32 -26.92
C ARG A 453 10.32 -30.71 -27.23
N VAL A 454 11.12 -31.27 -26.32
CA VAL A 454 11.67 -32.64 -26.46
C VAL A 454 10.56 -33.69 -26.49
N LYS A 455 9.43 -33.47 -25.80
CA LYS A 455 8.24 -34.34 -25.87
C LYS A 455 7.39 -34.15 -27.15
N GLY A 456 7.87 -33.39 -28.11
CA GLY A 456 7.24 -33.19 -29.42
C GLY A 456 6.01 -32.28 -29.39
N ILE A 457 5.86 -31.46 -28.35
CA ILE A 457 4.86 -30.36 -28.34
C ILE A 457 5.34 -29.29 -29.31
N GLN A 458 4.46 -28.85 -30.19
CA GLN A 458 4.77 -27.86 -31.23
C GLN A 458 4.43 -26.46 -30.72
N PHE A 459 5.33 -25.51 -30.94
CA PHE A 459 5.13 -24.12 -30.56
C PHE A 459 5.11 -23.27 -31.83
N ILE A 460 4.03 -22.52 -32.03
CA ILE A 460 3.83 -21.67 -33.20
C ILE A 460 3.85 -20.22 -32.73
N HIS A 461 4.80 -19.44 -33.28
CA HIS A 461 4.98 -18.04 -32.91
C HIS A 461 3.97 -17.18 -33.67
N GLY A 462 2.76 -17.11 -33.15
CA GLY A 462 1.67 -16.30 -33.70
C GLY A 462 0.43 -16.38 -32.81
N LYS A 463 -0.31 -15.28 -32.71
CA LYS A 463 -1.60 -15.22 -31.98
C LYS A 463 -2.76 -15.42 -32.96
N PRO A 464 -3.58 -16.48 -32.82
CA PRO A 464 -4.77 -16.66 -33.62
C PRO A 464 -5.77 -15.52 -33.39
N GLY A 465 -6.29 -14.96 -34.48
CA GLY A 465 -7.33 -13.92 -34.41
C GLY A 465 -8.72 -14.48 -34.12
N GLU A 466 -8.95 -15.74 -34.49
CA GLU A 466 -10.20 -16.49 -34.31
C GLU A 466 -9.93 -18.00 -34.30
N VAL A 467 -10.91 -18.78 -33.84
CA VAL A 467 -10.97 -20.25 -33.97
C VAL A 467 -12.26 -20.58 -34.69
N THR A 468 -12.21 -21.25 -35.84
CA THR A 468 -13.38 -21.41 -36.71
C THR A 468 -13.94 -22.84 -36.62
N PRO A 469 -15.19 -23.05 -36.19
CA PRO A 469 -15.82 -24.36 -36.22
C PRO A 469 -15.98 -24.90 -37.64
N THR A 470 -15.69 -26.18 -37.86
CA THR A 470 -15.84 -26.83 -39.15
C THR A 470 -17.14 -27.65 -39.24
N PRO A 471 -17.72 -27.87 -40.43
CA PRO A 471 -18.98 -28.60 -40.58
C PRO A 471 -18.95 -30.05 -40.07
N ASP A 472 -17.78 -30.67 -40.02
CA ASP A 472 -17.53 -32.02 -39.52
C ASP A 472 -17.29 -32.08 -38.00
N GLY A 473 -17.51 -30.98 -37.27
CA GLY A 473 -17.41 -30.93 -35.81
C GLY A 473 -15.99 -30.70 -35.26
N GLY A 474 -15.02 -30.44 -36.13
CA GLY A 474 -13.67 -30.01 -35.76
C GLY A 474 -13.53 -28.49 -35.63
N LEU A 475 -12.29 -28.04 -35.44
CA LEU A 475 -11.91 -26.63 -35.37
C LEU A 475 -10.77 -26.35 -36.34
N GLU A 476 -10.80 -25.19 -36.98
CA GLU A 476 -9.73 -24.70 -37.83
C GLU A 476 -9.09 -23.45 -37.19
N ILE A 477 -7.76 -23.46 -37.12
CA ILE A 477 -6.96 -22.35 -36.59
C ILE A 477 -6.07 -21.84 -37.71
N LEU A 478 -6.32 -20.58 -38.10
CA LEU A 478 -5.51 -19.85 -39.06
C LEU A 478 -4.63 -18.85 -38.32
N VAL A 479 -3.33 -18.93 -38.52
CA VAL A 479 -2.37 -18.03 -37.89
C VAL A 479 -1.19 -17.77 -38.83
N GLU A 480 -0.63 -16.58 -38.76
CA GLU A 480 0.69 -16.29 -39.34
C GLU A 480 1.77 -16.73 -38.33
N ASP A 481 2.67 -17.60 -38.76
CA ASP A 481 3.89 -17.89 -38.00
C ASP A 481 4.91 -16.80 -38.28
N ILE A 482 5.10 -15.92 -37.29
CA ILE A 482 5.91 -14.71 -37.38
C ILE A 482 7.37 -15.04 -37.72
N ASP A 483 7.88 -16.19 -37.27
CA ASP A 483 9.27 -16.58 -37.52
C ASP A 483 9.53 -16.95 -38.99
N THR A 484 8.50 -17.45 -39.68
CA THR A 484 8.62 -17.94 -41.06
C THR A 484 7.89 -17.09 -42.09
N GLY A 485 6.96 -16.22 -41.66
CA GLY A 485 6.05 -15.45 -42.52
C GLY A 485 5.00 -16.31 -43.23
N LEU A 486 4.85 -17.58 -42.83
CA LEU A 486 3.93 -18.52 -43.48
C LEU A 486 2.57 -18.51 -42.77
N MET A 487 1.51 -18.55 -43.57
CA MET A 487 0.16 -18.81 -43.06
C MET A 487 0.02 -20.30 -42.74
N ILE A 488 -0.13 -20.62 -41.47
CA ILE A 488 -0.38 -21.96 -40.96
C ILE A 488 -1.88 -22.15 -40.77
N ARG A 489 -2.41 -23.22 -41.36
CA ARG A 489 -3.80 -23.66 -41.17
C ARG A 489 -3.80 -25.05 -40.56
N ASN A 490 -4.17 -25.13 -39.29
CA ASN A 490 -4.27 -26.39 -38.57
C ASN A 490 -5.73 -26.75 -38.32
N ARG A 491 -6.09 -28.00 -38.58
CA ARG A 491 -7.34 -28.58 -38.11
C ARG A 491 -7.09 -29.37 -36.84
N VAL A 492 -7.87 -29.09 -35.81
CA VAL A 492 -7.77 -29.71 -34.49
C VAL A 492 -9.13 -30.17 -33.99
N ASP A 493 -9.13 -31.18 -33.13
CA ASP A 493 -10.35 -31.72 -32.54
C ASP A 493 -10.82 -30.87 -31.35
N MET A 494 -9.91 -30.14 -30.69
CA MET A 494 -10.19 -29.34 -29.50
C MET A 494 -9.26 -28.11 -29.41
N ALA A 495 -9.80 -26.99 -28.92
CA ALA A 495 -9.04 -25.79 -28.60
C ALA A 495 -9.13 -25.48 -27.09
N VAL A 496 -8.00 -25.10 -26.50
CA VAL A 496 -7.88 -24.74 -25.09
C VAL A 496 -7.51 -23.26 -24.99
N LEU A 497 -8.40 -22.46 -24.42
CA LEU A 497 -8.23 -21.03 -24.24
C LEU A 497 -7.48 -20.77 -22.93
N CYS A 498 -6.29 -20.17 -23.05
CA CYS A 498 -5.53 -19.74 -21.90
C CYS A 498 -5.97 -18.33 -21.50
N THR A 499 -7.10 -18.28 -20.77
CA THR A 499 -7.88 -17.07 -20.48
C THR A 499 -7.16 -16.09 -19.56
N ALA A 500 -7.54 -14.82 -19.68
CA ALA A 500 -6.99 -13.76 -18.85
C ALA A 500 -7.42 -13.87 -17.38
N VAL A 501 -6.48 -13.58 -16.50
CA VAL A 501 -6.67 -13.40 -15.07
C VAL A 501 -7.16 -11.98 -14.83
N VAL A 502 -8.25 -11.83 -14.09
CA VAL A 502 -8.85 -10.55 -13.69
C VAL A 502 -9.06 -10.55 -12.17
N PRO A 503 -9.25 -9.38 -11.53
CA PRO A 503 -9.56 -9.32 -10.11
C PRO A 503 -10.77 -10.19 -9.75
N SER A 504 -10.78 -10.77 -8.55
CA SER A 504 -11.92 -11.54 -8.05
C SER A 504 -13.21 -10.72 -8.10
N ARG A 505 -14.35 -11.34 -8.39
CA ARG A 505 -15.65 -10.69 -8.33
C ARG A 505 -15.86 -10.04 -6.95
N GLY A 506 -16.29 -8.78 -6.93
CA GLY A 506 -16.49 -8.02 -5.70
C GLY A 506 -15.22 -7.36 -5.13
N THR A 507 -14.06 -7.43 -5.79
CA THR A 507 -12.85 -6.70 -5.36
C THR A 507 -13.11 -5.20 -5.21
N GLU A 508 -13.81 -4.56 -6.15
CA GLU A 508 -14.15 -3.13 -6.08
C GLU A 508 -15.01 -2.79 -4.86
N GLU A 509 -16.04 -3.58 -4.60
CA GLU A 509 -16.92 -3.41 -3.44
C GLU A 509 -16.14 -3.60 -2.13
N LEU A 510 -15.29 -4.63 -2.05
CA LEU A 510 -14.45 -4.88 -0.89
C LEU A 510 -13.43 -3.76 -0.68
N ALA A 511 -12.78 -3.28 -1.74
CA ALA A 511 -11.83 -2.19 -1.68
C ALA A 511 -12.49 -0.89 -1.17
N SER A 512 -13.71 -0.60 -1.63
CA SER A 512 -14.53 0.50 -1.12
C SER A 512 -14.85 0.34 0.37
N LYS A 513 -15.33 -0.83 0.82
CA LYS A 513 -15.58 -1.14 2.24
C LYS A 513 -14.33 -0.98 3.11
N LEU A 514 -13.17 -1.36 2.58
CA LEU A 514 -11.88 -1.27 3.25
C LEU A 514 -11.22 0.11 3.12
N GLY A 515 -11.75 1.03 2.30
CA GLY A 515 -11.12 2.32 2.02
C GLY A 515 -9.69 2.19 1.47
N ILE A 516 -9.46 1.23 0.56
CA ILE A 516 -8.17 1.01 -0.11
C ILE A 516 -8.28 1.24 -1.61
N ALA A 517 -7.20 1.70 -2.23
CA ALA A 517 -7.17 2.02 -3.66
C ALA A 517 -6.97 0.76 -4.53
N LEU A 518 -7.47 0.84 -5.75
CA LEU A 518 -7.18 -0.10 -6.83
C LEU A 518 -6.21 0.52 -7.83
N GLY A 519 -5.41 -0.32 -8.49
CA GLY A 519 -4.57 0.08 -9.61
C GLY A 519 -5.37 0.26 -10.91
N GLU A 520 -4.70 0.70 -11.97
CA GLU A 520 -5.29 0.79 -13.33
C GLU A 520 -5.76 -0.56 -13.87
N ASP A 521 -5.22 -1.65 -13.35
CA ASP A 521 -5.57 -3.03 -13.66
C ASP A 521 -6.72 -3.59 -12.81
N LEU A 522 -7.28 -2.75 -11.92
CA LEU A 522 -8.35 -3.04 -10.95
C LEU A 522 -7.97 -4.05 -9.85
N PHE A 523 -6.69 -4.41 -9.73
CA PHE A 523 -6.18 -5.14 -8.57
C PHE A 523 -5.88 -4.19 -7.41
N ILE A 524 -5.70 -4.73 -6.21
CA ILE A 524 -5.41 -3.91 -5.02
C ILE A 524 -4.07 -3.20 -5.19
N ALA A 525 -4.07 -1.87 -5.05
CA ALA A 525 -2.87 -1.07 -5.18
C ALA A 525 -1.98 -1.18 -3.93
N SER A 526 -0.71 -1.49 -4.16
CA SER A 526 0.33 -1.39 -3.13
C SER A 526 0.66 0.07 -2.82
N LYS A 527 1.14 0.35 -1.60
CA LYS A 527 1.67 1.64 -1.16
C LYS A 527 2.83 2.11 -2.03
N HIS A 528 3.74 1.21 -2.40
CA HIS A 528 4.77 1.49 -3.38
C HIS A 528 5.28 0.22 -4.06
N VAL A 529 5.18 0.16 -5.39
CA VAL A 529 5.47 -1.01 -6.24
C VAL A 529 6.83 -1.69 -6.05
N LYS A 530 7.82 -1.01 -5.47
CA LYS A 530 9.18 -1.56 -5.25
C LYS A 530 9.67 -1.54 -3.80
N LEU A 531 9.15 -0.61 -2.99
CA LEU A 531 9.69 -0.33 -1.66
C LEU A 531 8.78 -0.92 -0.58
N ASP A 532 7.49 -0.95 -0.86
CA ASP A 532 6.47 -1.53 0.02
C ASP A 532 5.34 -2.11 -0.86
N PRO A 533 5.61 -3.24 -1.55
CA PRO A 533 4.68 -3.83 -2.51
C PRO A 533 3.51 -4.58 -1.83
N ILE A 534 3.53 -4.70 -0.50
CA ILE A 534 2.58 -5.51 0.28
C ILE A 534 1.59 -4.65 1.07
N SER A 535 2.06 -3.54 1.64
CA SER A 535 1.17 -2.65 2.38
C SER A 535 0.27 -1.87 1.42
N THR A 536 -0.96 -1.58 1.84
CA THR A 536 -1.83 -0.64 1.10
C THR A 536 -1.57 0.80 1.58
N LEU A 537 -2.23 1.78 0.95
CA LEU A 537 -2.18 3.18 1.39
C LEU A 537 -2.87 3.40 2.76
N ARG A 538 -3.76 2.49 3.16
CA ARG A 538 -4.40 2.49 4.48
C ARG A 538 -3.56 1.62 5.42
N GLU A 539 -2.95 2.25 6.42
CA GLU A 539 -2.11 1.55 7.39
C GLU A 539 -2.90 0.44 8.11
N GLY A 540 -2.21 -0.64 8.50
CA GLY A 540 -2.82 -1.83 9.09
C GLY A 540 -3.60 -2.72 8.09
N ILE A 541 -3.72 -2.33 6.82
CA ILE A 541 -4.31 -3.17 5.76
C ILE A 541 -3.23 -3.54 4.74
N TYR A 542 -3.10 -4.84 4.49
CA TYR A 542 -2.11 -5.44 3.60
C TYR A 542 -2.81 -6.29 2.54
N ALA A 543 -2.16 -6.53 1.41
CA ALA A 543 -2.68 -7.40 0.36
C ALA A 543 -1.63 -8.41 -0.10
N ALA A 544 -2.07 -9.63 -0.41
CA ALA A 544 -1.19 -10.73 -0.74
C ALA A 544 -1.74 -11.63 -1.85
N GLY A 545 -0.83 -12.26 -2.60
CA GLY A 545 -1.20 -13.21 -3.63
C GLY A 545 -1.84 -12.54 -4.84
N ALA A 546 -2.66 -13.28 -5.58
CA ALA A 546 -3.23 -12.78 -6.82
C ALA A 546 -4.21 -11.60 -6.65
N ALA A 547 -4.56 -11.21 -5.42
CA ALA A 547 -5.35 -10.00 -5.14
C ALA A 547 -4.62 -8.70 -5.53
N THR A 548 -3.27 -8.72 -5.57
CA THR A 548 -2.43 -7.57 -5.97
C THR A 548 -1.96 -7.64 -7.42
N GLY A 549 -2.51 -8.57 -8.22
CA GLY A 549 -2.15 -8.76 -9.62
C GLY A 549 -1.79 -10.21 -9.95
N SER A 550 -1.82 -10.56 -11.24
CA SER A 550 -1.59 -11.93 -11.70
C SER A 550 -0.20 -12.45 -11.35
N LYS A 551 -0.13 -13.59 -10.65
CA LYS A 551 1.12 -14.25 -10.23
C LYS A 551 0.89 -15.74 -9.96
N ASP A 552 1.98 -16.50 -9.84
CA ASP A 552 1.90 -17.94 -9.57
C ASP A 552 1.79 -18.25 -8.06
N ILE A 553 1.78 -19.55 -7.74
CA ILE A 553 1.65 -20.05 -6.36
C ILE A 553 2.87 -19.66 -5.52
N HIS A 554 4.08 -19.73 -6.09
CA HIS A 554 5.31 -19.47 -5.35
C HIS A 554 5.37 -18.00 -4.91
N ASP A 555 5.12 -17.08 -5.84
CA ASP A 555 5.11 -15.65 -5.54
C ASP A 555 3.95 -15.29 -4.60
N SER A 556 2.79 -15.96 -4.74
CA SER A 556 1.67 -15.78 -3.81
C SER A 556 2.00 -16.19 -2.37
N VAL A 557 2.80 -17.25 -2.19
CA VAL A 557 3.28 -17.69 -0.86
C VAL A 557 4.30 -16.71 -0.29
N ILE A 558 5.17 -16.14 -1.13
CA ILE A 558 6.12 -15.09 -0.71
C ILE A 558 5.37 -13.85 -0.23
N ASP A 559 4.41 -13.36 -1.02
CA ASP A 559 3.58 -12.20 -0.66
C ASP A 559 2.87 -12.43 0.68
N ALA A 560 2.28 -13.60 0.88
CA ALA A 560 1.57 -13.94 2.10
C ALA A 560 2.47 -13.92 3.34
N ARG A 561 3.69 -14.45 3.22
CA ARG A 561 4.69 -14.41 4.31
C ARG A 561 5.17 -12.99 4.58
N ALA A 562 5.34 -12.18 3.54
CA ALA A 562 5.68 -10.77 3.69
C ALA A 562 4.54 -10.00 4.38
N ALA A 563 3.28 -10.25 4.00
CA ALA A 563 2.12 -9.65 4.66
C ALA A 563 2.04 -10.03 6.14
N ALA A 564 2.23 -11.31 6.47
CA ALA A 564 2.30 -11.75 7.86
C ALA A 564 3.42 -11.04 8.63
N SER A 565 4.63 -10.92 8.06
CA SER A 565 5.74 -10.20 8.67
C SER A 565 5.42 -8.72 8.95
N HIS A 566 4.78 -8.03 8.00
CA HIS A 566 4.35 -6.64 8.20
C HIS A 566 3.32 -6.52 9.33
N VAL A 567 2.36 -7.44 9.42
CA VAL A 567 1.38 -7.49 10.52
C VAL A 567 2.08 -7.71 11.86
N VAL A 568 3.05 -8.64 11.95
CA VAL A 568 3.82 -8.88 13.19
C VAL A 568 4.57 -7.62 13.62
N ASN A 569 5.23 -6.94 12.70
CA ASN A 569 5.96 -5.70 12.99
C ASN A 569 5.02 -4.56 13.41
N PHE A 570 3.80 -4.55 12.90
CA PHE A 570 2.82 -3.51 13.19
C PHE A 570 2.18 -3.73 14.56
N ILE A 571 1.51 -4.86 14.79
CA ILE A 571 0.66 -5.06 16.00
C ILE A 571 1.23 -6.09 16.99
N GLY A 572 2.43 -6.64 16.76
CA GLY A 572 2.94 -7.78 17.54
C GLY A 572 3.18 -7.53 19.01
N GLU A 573 3.53 -6.30 19.40
CA GLU A 573 3.65 -5.93 20.81
C GLU A 573 2.28 -5.72 21.47
N GLY A 574 1.22 -5.51 20.68
CA GLY A 574 -0.12 -5.16 21.17
C GLY A 574 -0.21 -3.70 21.57
N ARG A 575 0.84 -2.95 21.26
CA ARG A 575 0.94 -1.51 21.42
C ARG A 575 1.60 -0.94 20.19
N LEU A 576 1.11 0.20 19.74
CA LEU A 576 1.78 1.01 18.74
C LEU A 576 2.45 2.18 19.41
N LYS A 577 3.75 2.35 19.14
CA LYS A 577 4.45 3.61 19.41
C LYS A 577 4.22 4.54 18.23
N LEU A 578 3.41 5.55 18.46
CA LEU A 578 3.11 6.59 17.48
C LEU A 578 3.98 7.80 17.75
N ASP A 579 4.45 8.42 16.66
CA ASP A 579 5.10 9.71 16.75
C ASP A 579 4.14 10.76 17.37
N PRO A 580 4.63 11.63 18.28
CA PRO A 580 3.80 12.57 19.03
C PRO A 580 3.35 13.81 18.24
N PHE A 581 3.71 13.95 16.97
CA PHE A 581 3.19 15.00 16.09
C PHE A 581 1.72 14.70 15.71
N LYS A 582 0.85 14.64 16.72
CA LYS A 582 -0.61 14.48 16.61
C LYS A 582 -1.31 15.71 17.17
N PRO A 583 -2.47 16.13 16.63
CA PRO A 583 -3.19 17.27 17.16
C PRO A 583 -3.60 17.04 18.62
N VAL A 584 -3.43 18.05 19.46
CA VAL A 584 -3.85 18.07 20.86
C VAL A 584 -4.79 19.23 21.12
N VAL A 585 -5.71 19.05 22.08
CA VAL A 585 -6.66 20.08 22.51
C VAL A 585 -6.03 20.91 23.63
N VAL A 586 -5.95 22.23 23.43
CA VAL A 586 -5.28 23.17 24.35
C VAL A 586 -6.19 24.29 24.87
N GLY A 587 -7.47 24.30 24.50
CA GLY A 587 -8.41 25.36 24.86
C GLY A 587 -9.86 24.91 24.83
N GLU A 588 -10.78 25.84 25.07
CA GLU A 588 -12.23 25.58 25.09
C GLU A 588 -12.81 25.56 23.68
N CYS A 589 -13.49 24.47 23.32
CA CYS A 589 -14.13 24.28 22.02
C CYS A 589 -15.57 24.80 22.03
N ASP A 590 -16.00 25.49 20.97
CA ASP A 590 -17.38 25.92 20.74
C ASP A 590 -18.23 24.92 19.94
N GLY A 591 -17.65 23.77 19.57
CA GLY A 591 -18.35 22.69 18.88
C GLY A 591 -18.68 22.95 17.40
N CYS A 592 -17.96 23.86 16.72
CA CYS A 592 -18.29 24.26 15.35
C CYS A 592 -18.15 23.16 14.27
N GLY A 593 -17.46 22.05 14.55
CA GLY A 593 -17.35 20.89 13.65
C GLY A 593 -16.33 21.01 12.50
N ALA A 594 -15.73 22.18 12.26
CA ALA A 594 -14.81 22.38 11.11
C ALA A 594 -13.62 21.40 11.06
N CYS A 595 -13.11 20.99 12.22
CA CYS A 595 -12.01 20.02 12.32
C CYS A 595 -12.39 18.59 11.88
N VAL A 596 -13.68 18.22 12.00
CA VAL A 596 -14.20 16.93 11.57
C VAL A 596 -14.34 16.92 10.04
N GLU A 597 -14.96 17.96 9.49
CA GLU A 597 -15.21 18.08 8.03
C GLU A 597 -13.92 18.09 7.21
N VAL A 598 -12.87 18.76 7.70
CA VAL A 598 -11.60 18.89 6.98
C VAL A 598 -10.69 17.66 7.11
N CYS A 599 -10.98 16.71 8.00
CA CYS A 599 -10.05 15.62 8.31
C CYS A 599 -10.03 14.58 7.18
N PRO A 600 -8.93 14.46 6.40
CA PRO A 600 -8.89 13.53 5.27
C PRO A 600 -8.85 12.05 5.68
N ARG A 601 -8.61 11.79 6.97
CA ARG A 601 -8.51 10.45 7.55
C ARG A 601 -9.76 10.03 8.33
N GLY A 602 -10.73 10.92 8.51
CA GLY A 602 -11.86 10.69 9.41
C GLY A 602 -11.43 10.41 10.86
N ALA A 603 -10.26 10.90 11.27
CA ALA A 603 -9.65 10.61 12.57
C ALA A 603 -10.12 11.56 13.68
N VAL A 604 -10.89 12.60 13.34
CA VAL A 604 -11.40 13.58 14.31
C VAL A 604 -12.91 13.39 14.44
N SER A 605 -13.38 13.28 15.68
CA SER A 605 -14.80 13.28 16.04
C SER A 605 -15.08 14.36 17.08
N LEU A 606 -16.35 14.73 17.27
CA LEU A 606 -16.74 15.76 18.23
C LEU A 606 -17.55 15.13 19.36
N GLU A 607 -17.09 15.32 20.60
CA GLU A 607 -17.79 14.94 21.83
C GLU A 607 -18.17 16.19 22.64
N GLU A 608 -18.91 16.02 23.75
CA GLU A 608 -19.32 17.14 24.62
C GLU A 608 -18.13 17.97 25.13
N SER A 609 -16.96 17.34 25.32
CA SER A 609 -15.73 17.99 25.77
C SER A 609 -14.92 18.65 24.64
N GLY A 610 -15.38 18.59 23.40
CA GLY A 610 -14.66 19.07 22.22
C GLY A 610 -14.15 17.94 21.31
N PRO A 611 -13.16 18.22 20.44
CA PRO A 611 -12.71 17.24 19.46
C PRO A 611 -11.89 16.11 20.09
N VAL A 612 -12.19 14.88 19.70
CA VAL A 612 -11.44 13.66 20.08
C VAL A 612 -10.71 13.14 18.84
N ILE A 613 -9.40 12.94 18.99
CA ILE A 613 -8.49 12.49 17.94
C ILE A 613 -8.23 11.00 18.12
N GLU A 614 -8.60 10.19 17.14
CA GLU A 614 -8.15 8.81 17.04
C GLU A 614 -6.70 8.81 16.54
N LEU A 615 -5.77 8.42 17.42
CA LEU A 615 -4.34 8.67 17.25
C LEU A 615 -3.69 7.80 16.17
N VAL A 616 -4.19 6.59 15.94
CA VAL A 616 -3.60 5.67 14.98
C VAL A 616 -3.95 6.08 13.54
N SER A 617 -5.20 6.47 13.30
CA SER A 617 -5.74 6.90 12.02
C SER A 617 -5.23 8.30 11.64
N CYS A 618 -4.98 9.14 12.64
CA CYS A 618 -4.42 10.47 12.43
C CYS A 618 -2.99 10.34 11.89
N ASN A 619 -2.72 10.90 10.71
CA ASN A 619 -1.36 10.94 10.15
C ASN A 619 -0.56 12.19 10.59
N GLY A 620 -1.11 13.06 11.44
CA GLY A 620 -0.47 14.29 11.88
C GLY A 620 -0.40 15.40 10.83
N CYS A 621 -1.21 15.36 9.77
CA CYS A 621 -1.13 16.34 8.66
C CYS A 621 -1.45 17.80 9.07
N GLY A 622 -2.16 18.01 10.18
CA GLY A 622 -2.46 19.35 10.69
C GLY A 622 -3.63 20.07 10.02
N ALA A 623 -4.36 19.44 9.08
CA ALA A 623 -5.53 20.05 8.43
C ALA A 623 -6.56 20.60 9.44
N CYS A 624 -6.87 19.81 10.48
CA CYS A 624 -7.79 20.19 11.55
C CYS A 624 -7.26 21.35 12.43
N VAL A 625 -5.94 21.46 12.56
CA VAL A 625 -5.28 22.58 13.27
C VAL A 625 -5.41 23.85 12.45
N SER A 626 -5.21 23.77 11.13
CA SER A 626 -5.36 24.89 10.21
C SER A 626 -6.80 25.43 10.17
N ALA A 627 -7.79 24.52 10.12
CA ALA A 627 -9.21 24.89 10.08
C ALA A 627 -9.75 25.44 11.43
N CYS A 628 -9.05 25.23 12.55
CA CYS A 628 -9.52 25.67 13.86
C CYS A 628 -9.30 27.17 14.08
N THR A 629 -10.31 27.99 13.73
CA THR A 629 -10.27 29.45 13.89
C THR A 629 -10.16 29.92 15.34
N ARG A 630 -10.54 29.08 16.31
CA ARG A 630 -10.41 29.34 17.75
C ARG A 630 -9.02 29.02 18.31
N GLY A 631 -8.16 28.33 17.55
CA GLY A 631 -6.84 27.90 18.03
C GLY A 631 -6.87 26.83 19.13
N VAL A 632 -7.97 26.07 19.21
CA VAL A 632 -8.20 25.01 20.22
C VAL A 632 -7.35 23.78 19.95
N LEU A 633 -7.08 23.48 18.68
CA LEU A 633 -6.21 22.40 18.25
C LEU A 633 -4.81 22.93 17.96
N GLN A 634 -3.79 22.21 18.42
CA GLN A 634 -2.39 22.48 18.09
C GLN A 634 -1.68 21.21 17.69
N LEU A 635 -0.71 21.32 16.78
CA LEU A 635 0.24 20.26 16.48
C LEU A 635 1.52 20.50 17.30
N PRO A 636 1.83 19.68 18.31
CA PRO A 636 3.01 19.87 19.15
C PRO A 636 4.28 19.99 18.32
N ASN A 637 5.17 20.90 18.74
CA ASN A 637 6.41 21.26 18.03
C ASN A 637 6.26 21.74 16.58
N TYR A 638 5.04 21.86 16.05
CA TYR A 638 4.69 22.45 14.75
C TYR A 638 3.61 23.54 14.92
N THR A 639 3.67 24.26 16.03
CA THR A 639 2.75 25.38 16.29
C THR A 639 2.99 26.51 15.30
N ARG A 640 2.00 27.41 15.17
CA ARG A 640 2.14 28.63 14.38
C ARG A 640 3.39 29.42 14.77
N GLU A 641 3.62 29.57 16.08
CA GLU A 641 4.80 30.24 16.63
C GLU A 641 6.10 29.53 16.21
N ALA A 642 6.15 28.19 16.29
CA ALA A 642 7.32 27.42 15.90
C ALA A 642 7.68 27.58 14.41
N LEU A 643 6.68 27.59 13.54
CA LEU A 643 6.90 27.82 12.10
C LEU A 643 7.30 29.27 11.84
N GLU A 644 6.67 30.24 12.51
CA GLU A 644 6.98 31.65 12.35
C GLU A 644 8.40 31.99 12.79
N GLU A 645 8.85 31.47 13.94
CA GLU A 645 10.22 31.68 14.43
C GLU A 645 11.27 31.08 13.48
N GLU A 646 11.02 29.89 12.95
CA GLU A 646 11.87 29.27 11.93
C GLU A 646 11.97 30.17 10.68
N VAL A 647 10.82 30.67 10.19
CA VAL A 647 10.78 31.59 9.04
C VAL A 647 11.58 32.86 9.30
N LYS A 648 11.41 33.51 10.46
CA LYS A 648 12.20 34.68 10.85
C LYS A 648 13.70 34.40 10.76
N GLY A 649 14.14 33.23 11.23
CA GLY A 649 15.55 32.83 11.17
C GLY A 649 16.05 32.60 9.74
N LEU A 650 15.20 32.03 8.88
CA LEU A 650 15.53 31.75 7.47
C LEU A 650 15.65 33.02 6.61
N VAL A 651 14.93 34.09 6.96
CA VAL A 651 14.87 35.35 6.19
C VAL A 651 15.69 36.50 6.79
N ALA A 652 16.28 36.33 7.98
CA ALA A 652 17.04 37.36 8.70
C ALA A 652 18.41 37.74 8.10
N GLY A 653 18.65 37.53 6.80
CA GLY A 653 19.90 37.88 6.13
C GLY A 653 19.85 39.26 5.45
N ASP A 654 20.93 40.03 5.54
CA ASP A 654 21.06 41.38 4.95
C ASP A 654 21.42 41.37 3.45
N GLY A 655 20.87 40.42 2.70
CA GLY A 655 21.10 40.31 1.26
C GLY A 655 20.23 41.28 0.45
N ASP A 656 20.74 41.74 -0.70
CA ASP A 656 19.98 42.57 -1.65
C ASP A 656 19.11 41.76 -2.62
N ASP A 657 19.29 40.44 -2.69
CA ASP A 657 18.53 39.55 -3.57
C ASP A 657 17.21 39.08 -2.92
N VAL A 658 16.28 38.58 -3.74
CA VAL A 658 14.99 38.07 -3.25
C VAL A 658 15.15 36.80 -2.42
N VAL A 659 14.30 36.59 -1.42
CA VAL A 659 14.28 35.35 -0.61
C VAL A 659 13.02 34.55 -0.90
N LEU A 660 13.18 33.28 -1.26
CA LEU A 660 12.05 32.37 -1.49
C LEU A 660 11.95 31.36 -0.36
N LEU A 661 10.74 31.13 0.13
CA LEU A 661 10.44 30.12 1.14
C LEU A 661 9.67 28.97 0.49
N GLY A 662 10.04 27.73 0.78
CA GLY A 662 9.36 26.53 0.32
C GLY A 662 8.83 25.71 1.48
N PHE A 663 7.51 25.60 1.67
CA PHE A 663 6.92 24.66 2.62
C PHE A 663 6.69 23.32 1.93
N PHE A 664 7.45 22.31 2.32
CA PHE A 664 7.49 21.02 1.63
C PHE A 664 6.96 19.94 2.59
N ASP A 665 6.04 19.11 2.09
CA ASP A 665 5.66 17.89 2.80
C ASP A 665 6.87 16.97 3.00
N ASP A 666 6.88 16.26 4.12
CA ASP A 666 8.01 15.44 4.53
C ASP A 666 8.24 14.23 3.62
N LYS A 667 7.17 13.67 3.03
CA LYS A 667 7.21 12.34 2.41
C LYS A 667 7.67 12.36 0.97
N ILE A 668 7.23 13.34 0.19
CA ILE A 668 7.48 13.39 -1.25
C ILE A 668 8.26 14.64 -1.61
N SER A 669 7.79 15.84 -1.25
CA SER A 669 8.41 17.09 -1.67
C SER A 669 9.81 17.27 -1.07
N TYR A 670 9.95 17.04 0.23
CA TYR A 670 11.25 17.14 0.91
C TYR A 670 12.23 16.06 0.41
N THR A 671 11.75 14.83 0.21
CA THR A 671 12.53 13.73 -0.39
C THR A 671 12.94 14.04 -1.84
N ALA A 672 12.09 14.71 -2.61
CA ALA A 672 12.45 15.15 -3.97
C ALA A 672 13.59 16.18 -3.94
N ALA A 673 13.59 17.11 -2.98
CA ALA A 673 14.69 18.04 -2.77
C ALA A 673 15.99 17.32 -2.34
N ASP A 674 15.89 16.32 -1.46
CA ASP A 674 17.03 15.46 -1.08
C ASP A 674 17.61 14.68 -2.26
N ASN A 675 16.74 14.15 -3.12
CA ASN A 675 17.15 13.41 -4.31
C ASN A 675 17.80 14.33 -5.35
N ALA A 676 17.32 15.56 -5.52
CA ALA A 676 17.98 16.56 -6.35
C ALA A 676 19.40 16.86 -5.84
N GLY A 677 19.57 16.98 -4.52
CA GLY A 677 20.88 17.14 -3.89
C GLY A 677 21.79 15.94 -4.10
N THR A 678 21.29 14.73 -3.86
CA THR A 678 22.03 13.48 -4.10
C THR A 678 22.48 13.35 -5.56
N ALA A 679 21.62 13.75 -6.49
CA ALA A 679 21.88 13.77 -7.93
C ALA A 679 22.74 14.96 -8.40
N ARG A 680 23.15 15.86 -7.49
CA ARG A 680 23.96 17.07 -7.78
C ARG A 680 23.30 18.00 -8.79
N ILE A 681 21.97 18.12 -8.74
CA ILE A 681 21.21 19.00 -9.62
C ILE A 681 21.01 20.35 -8.91
N SER A 682 21.67 21.38 -9.41
CA SER A 682 21.55 22.73 -8.86
C SER A 682 20.17 23.34 -9.07
N TYR A 683 19.74 24.14 -8.10
CA TYR A 683 18.59 25.03 -8.19
C TYR A 683 18.98 26.41 -7.60
N PRO A 684 18.20 27.49 -7.81
CA PRO A 684 18.56 28.82 -7.32
C PRO A 684 18.86 28.89 -5.81
N MET A 685 19.91 29.64 -5.46
CA MET A 685 20.36 29.82 -4.07
C MET A 685 19.37 30.57 -3.18
N ASN A 686 18.35 31.20 -3.75
CA ASN A 686 17.34 32.01 -3.05
C ASN A 686 16.34 31.17 -2.26
N MET A 687 16.16 29.89 -2.61
CA MET A 687 15.19 29.00 -1.98
C MET A 687 15.64 28.52 -0.59
N ARG A 688 14.76 28.65 0.42
CA ARG A 688 14.87 28.14 1.79
C ARG A 688 13.72 27.17 2.03
N ILE A 689 14.02 25.92 2.34
CA ILE A 689 12.99 24.88 2.49
C ILE A 689 12.67 24.69 3.97
N VAL A 690 11.39 24.78 4.32
CA VAL A 690 10.81 24.42 5.62
C VAL A 690 10.16 23.06 5.48
N ARG A 691 10.56 22.13 6.35
CA ARG A 691 10.01 20.78 6.42
C ARG A 691 8.72 20.79 7.24
N THR A 692 7.62 20.29 6.67
CA THR A 692 6.34 20.16 7.38
C THR A 692 5.82 18.72 7.27
N PRO A 693 5.08 18.19 8.27
CA PRO A 693 4.48 16.86 8.17
C PRO A 693 3.53 16.75 6.98
N SER A 694 2.78 17.83 6.74
CA SER A 694 2.04 18.12 5.51
C SER A 694 1.86 19.63 5.42
N THR A 695 1.69 20.12 4.20
CA THR A 695 1.35 21.53 3.94
C THR A 695 -0.10 21.87 4.27
N ALA A 696 -0.96 20.87 4.50
CA ALA A 696 -2.32 21.08 5.02
C ALA A 696 -2.34 21.71 6.43
N LEU A 697 -1.21 21.68 7.15
CA LEU A 697 -1.02 22.41 8.42
C LEU A 697 -1.01 23.93 8.23
N LEU A 698 -0.64 24.42 7.04
CA LEU A 698 -0.51 25.85 6.79
C LEU A 698 -1.88 26.52 6.80
N ASN A 699 -1.92 27.77 7.25
CA ASN A 699 -3.10 28.63 7.20
C ASN A 699 -2.71 30.01 6.64
N ARG A 700 -3.73 30.83 6.38
CA ARG A 700 -3.61 32.20 5.90
C ARG A 700 -2.54 32.98 6.67
N GLU A 701 -2.61 32.95 7.99
CA GLU A 701 -1.74 33.76 8.85
C GLU A 701 -0.26 33.38 8.71
N ILE A 702 0.06 32.08 8.63
CA ILE A 702 1.44 31.62 8.42
C ILE A 702 2.00 32.14 7.09
N LEU A 703 1.21 32.09 6.02
CA LEU A 703 1.65 32.50 4.68
C LEU A 703 1.84 34.02 4.59
N LEU A 704 0.88 34.80 5.11
CA LEU A 704 0.98 36.27 5.13
C LEU A 704 2.14 36.73 6.01
N ARG A 705 2.30 36.16 7.20
CA ARG A 705 3.43 36.49 8.09
C ARG A 705 4.78 36.08 7.51
N ALA A 706 4.87 35.00 6.74
CA ALA A 706 6.12 34.64 6.07
C ALA A 706 6.56 35.73 5.09
N LEU A 707 5.63 36.29 4.31
CA LEU A 707 5.87 37.44 3.46
C LEU A 707 6.14 38.71 4.30
N GLY A 708 5.40 38.93 5.38
CA GLY A 708 5.60 40.06 6.29
C GLY A 708 7.00 40.08 6.93
N HIS A 709 7.54 38.93 7.31
CA HIS A 709 8.82 38.81 8.00
C HIS A 709 10.05 38.89 7.08
N GLY A 710 9.89 38.70 5.77
CA GLY A 710 11.02 38.87 4.84
C GLY A 710 11.01 38.00 3.59
N ALA A 711 10.11 37.02 3.45
CA ALA A 711 10.01 36.26 2.21
C ALA A 711 9.46 37.15 1.07
N ASP A 712 9.99 36.99 -0.13
CA ASP A 712 9.55 37.69 -1.34
C ASP A 712 8.64 36.82 -2.22
N GLY A 713 8.71 35.50 -2.03
CA GLY A 713 7.80 34.51 -2.59
C GLY A 713 7.74 33.24 -1.73
N VAL A 714 6.58 32.59 -1.71
CA VAL A 714 6.32 31.37 -0.94
C VAL A 714 5.81 30.27 -1.89
N MET A 715 6.52 29.15 -1.93
CA MET A 715 6.16 27.95 -2.67
C MET A 715 5.65 26.88 -1.70
N ILE A 716 4.54 26.24 -2.01
CA ILE A 716 3.93 25.17 -1.22
C ILE A 716 3.91 23.91 -2.08
N CYS A 717 4.46 22.82 -1.56
CA CYS A 717 4.62 21.56 -2.28
C CYS A 717 4.04 20.40 -1.48
N GLU A 718 3.11 19.68 -2.08
CA GLU A 718 2.37 18.55 -1.47
C GLU A 718 2.23 17.41 -2.48
N VAL A 719 1.94 16.21 -1.99
CA VAL A 719 1.71 15.02 -2.83
C VAL A 719 0.52 15.24 -3.77
N GLU A 720 0.74 15.10 -5.08
CA GLU A 720 -0.33 15.18 -6.10
C GLU A 720 -1.44 14.16 -5.81
N GLU A 721 -2.68 14.51 -6.18
CA GLU A 721 -3.88 13.67 -5.99
C GLU A 721 -4.14 13.24 -4.53
N SER A 722 -3.57 13.94 -3.55
CA SER A 722 -3.91 13.74 -2.13
C SER A 722 -4.99 14.72 -1.66
N PRO A 723 -5.86 14.32 -0.71
CA PRO A 723 -6.77 15.26 -0.05
C PRO A 723 -6.05 16.46 0.56
N GLU A 724 -4.84 16.25 1.09
CA GLU A 724 -3.99 17.31 1.64
C GLU A 724 -3.58 18.34 0.57
N ALA A 725 -3.29 17.91 -0.67
CA ALA A 725 -2.98 18.81 -1.78
C ALA A 725 -4.17 19.68 -2.20
N GLU A 726 -5.39 19.13 -2.22
CA GLU A 726 -6.60 19.91 -2.52
C GLU A 726 -6.83 21.02 -1.47
N LEU A 727 -6.54 20.73 -0.20
CA LEU A 727 -6.62 21.71 0.88
C LEU A 727 -5.56 22.82 0.71
N ALA A 728 -4.32 22.45 0.38
CA ALA A 728 -3.24 23.40 0.14
C ALA A 728 -3.52 24.30 -1.08
N GLU A 729 -4.07 23.74 -2.15
CA GLU A 729 -4.44 24.50 -3.36
C GLU A 729 -5.53 25.54 -3.06
N LYS A 730 -6.61 25.15 -2.37
CA LYS A 730 -7.68 26.06 -1.94
C LYS A 730 -7.15 27.19 -1.07
N LEU A 731 -6.27 26.88 -0.10
CA LEU A 731 -5.64 27.89 0.74
C LEU A 731 -4.85 28.91 -0.09
N VAL A 732 -4.09 28.46 -1.09
CA VAL A 732 -3.32 29.37 -1.96
C VAL A 732 -4.22 30.29 -2.75
N GLU A 733 -5.35 29.80 -3.27
CA GLU A 733 -6.31 30.65 -3.98
C GLU A 733 -6.93 31.72 -3.07
N GLU A 734 -7.26 31.37 -1.83
CA GLU A 734 -7.79 32.32 -0.84
C GLU A 734 -6.78 33.41 -0.50
N VAL A 735 -5.54 33.03 -0.17
CA VAL A 735 -4.50 34.01 0.20
C VAL A 735 -4.12 34.88 -1.00
N ARG A 736 -4.16 34.36 -2.24
CA ARG A 736 -3.93 35.16 -3.46
C ARG A 736 -4.94 36.30 -3.61
N LYS A 737 -6.22 36.04 -3.36
CA LYS A 737 -7.28 37.07 -3.41
C LYS A 737 -7.00 38.16 -2.37
N GLU A 738 -6.61 37.75 -1.18
CA GLU A 738 -6.30 38.68 -0.10
C GLU A 738 -5.02 39.50 -0.35
N LEU A 739 -3.97 38.91 -0.90
CA LEU A 739 -2.79 39.66 -1.31
C LEU A 739 -3.17 40.77 -2.30
N GLN A 740 -4.07 40.47 -3.24
CA GLN A 740 -4.58 41.45 -4.19
C GLN A 740 -5.29 42.62 -3.47
N GLU A 741 -6.13 42.34 -2.47
CA GLU A 741 -6.80 43.35 -1.64
C GLU A 741 -5.81 44.19 -0.84
N LEU A 742 -4.73 43.58 -0.34
CA LEU A 742 -3.64 44.27 0.34
C LEU A 742 -2.68 44.98 -0.64
N GLY A 743 -2.91 44.91 -1.96
CA GLY A 743 -2.04 45.52 -2.96
C GLY A 743 -0.66 44.88 -3.06
N VAL A 744 -0.55 43.59 -2.75
CA VAL A 744 0.63 42.73 -2.94
C VAL A 744 0.37 41.80 -4.12
N GLU A 745 1.39 41.52 -4.91
CA GLU A 745 1.26 40.72 -6.13
C GLU A 745 0.90 39.24 -5.79
N PRO A 746 -0.23 38.68 -6.27
CA PRO A 746 -0.69 37.33 -5.90
C PRO A 746 0.28 36.20 -6.28
N GLU A 747 1.10 36.41 -7.32
CA GLU A 747 2.10 35.46 -7.80
C GLU A 747 3.18 35.16 -6.73
N ARG A 748 3.26 35.97 -5.66
CA ARG A 748 4.14 35.71 -4.51
C ARG A 748 3.76 34.51 -3.66
N ILE A 749 2.64 33.84 -3.94
CA ILE A 749 2.33 32.52 -3.39
C ILE A 749 2.05 31.54 -4.53
N HIS A 750 2.68 30.38 -4.49
CA HIS A 750 2.57 29.35 -5.53
C HIS A 750 2.39 27.96 -4.92
N PHE A 751 1.34 27.25 -5.35
CA PHE A 751 1.17 25.83 -5.06
C PHE A 751 1.73 24.98 -6.20
N ARG A 752 2.44 23.90 -5.88
CA ARG A 752 2.93 22.93 -6.86
C ARG A 752 2.70 21.49 -6.36
N PRO A 753 1.80 20.73 -6.99
CA PRO A 753 1.65 19.30 -6.66
C PRO A 753 2.88 18.50 -7.12
N MET A 754 3.22 17.45 -6.37
CA MET A 754 4.43 16.64 -6.55
C MET A 754 4.13 15.14 -6.69
N VAL A 755 4.76 14.47 -7.66
CA VAL A 755 4.72 13.00 -7.86
C VAL A 755 6.11 12.35 -7.78
N LEU A 756 6.21 11.02 -7.93
CA LEU A 756 7.50 10.36 -8.11
C LEU A 756 7.60 9.74 -9.53
N PRO A 757 8.77 9.83 -10.21
CA PRO A 757 10.02 10.45 -9.78
C PRO A 757 10.19 11.92 -10.24
N ILE A 758 9.68 12.90 -9.47
CA ILE A 758 9.68 14.34 -9.86
C ILE A 758 10.98 15.10 -9.52
N PHE A 759 11.94 14.51 -8.80
CA PHE A 759 13.18 15.21 -8.38
C PHE A 759 13.98 15.82 -9.54
N LYS A 760 13.81 15.29 -10.76
CA LYS A 760 14.43 15.81 -11.98
C LYS A 760 13.85 17.15 -12.45
N VAL A 761 12.59 17.43 -12.15
CA VAL A 761 11.90 18.65 -12.61
C VAL A 761 11.74 19.71 -11.50
N LEU A 762 11.82 19.32 -10.22
CA LEU A 762 11.77 20.25 -9.10
C LEU A 762 12.75 21.44 -9.24
N PRO A 763 14.04 21.24 -9.61
CA PRO A 763 14.97 22.36 -9.83
C PRO A 763 14.48 23.37 -10.87
N LYS A 764 13.80 22.90 -11.92
CA LYS A 764 13.20 23.76 -12.95
C LYS A 764 12.05 24.58 -12.36
N PHE A 765 11.16 23.99 -11.57
CA PHE A 765 10.06 24.73 -10.94
C PHE A 765 10.58 25.82 -9.99
N ILE A 766 11.62 25.51 -9.19
CA ILE A 766 12.26 26.51 -8.33
C ILE A 766 12.91 27.61 -9.17
N ALA A 767 13.57 27.26 -10.29
CA ALA A 767 14.17 28.22 -11.21
C ALA A 767 13.15 29.17 -11.84
N ASP A 768 12.07 28.62 -12.39
CA ASP A 768 11.00 29.36 -13.03
C ASP A 768 10.34 30.31 -12.02
N TYR A 769 10.03 29.83 -10.82
CA TYR A 769 9.44 30.64 -9.76
C TYR A 769 10.40 31.72 -9.25
N THR A 770 11.69 31.40 -9.09
CA THR A 770 12.70 32.40 -8.70
C THR A 770 12.80 33.51 -9.74
N ALA A 771 12.79 33.18 -11.03
CA ALA A 771 12.82 34.16 -12.11
C ALA A 771 11.57 35.07 -12.09
N GLU A 772 10.41 34.51 -11.79
CA GLU A 772 9.18 35.27 -11.60
C GLU A 772 9.27 36.27 -10.45
N ILE A 773 9.66 35.83 -9.25
CA ILE A 773 9.80 36.70 -8.07
C ILE A 773 10.87 37.77 -8.28
N LYS A 774 11.98 37.45 -8.96
CA LYS A 774 13.00 38.45 -9.31
C LYS A 774 12.46 39.56 -10.22
N ARG A 775 11.51 39.27 -11.11
CA ARG A 775 10.86 40.31 -11.93
C ARG A 775 9.95 41.22 -11.12
N LEU A 776 9.29 40.68 -10.09
CA LEU A 776 8.45 41.46 -9.17
C LEU A 776 9.27 42.28 -8.17
N GLY A 777 10.53 41.89 -7.94
CA GLY A 777 11.41 42.51 -6.96
C GLY A 777 10.98 42.25 -5.51
N ARG A 778 11.72 42.84 -4.58
CA ARG A 778 11.47 42.69 -3.14
C ARG A 778 10.19 43.40 -2.71
N ILE A 779 9.48 42.83 -1.74
CA ILE A 779 8.30 43.48 -1.15
C ILE A 779 8.77 44.72 -0.35
N PRO A 780 8.19 45.91 -0.61
CA PRO A 780 8.50 47.11 0.18
C PRO A 780 8.13 46.95 1.66
N GLU A 781 8.92 47.57 2.54
CA GLU A 781 8.75 47.45 4.00
C GLU A 781 7.36 47.89 4.50
N GLU A 782 6.75 48.90 3.85
CA GLU A 782 5.38 49.33 4.15
C GLU A 782 4.35 48.23 3.83
N LYS A 783 4.53 47.52 2.71
CA LYS A 783 3.66 46.39 2.37
C LYS A 783 3.86 45.23 3.33
N ARG A 784 5.11 44.98 3.80
CA ARG A 784 5.42 43.95 4.80
C ARG A 784 4.72 44.20 6.13
N LYS A 785 4.74 45.44 6.62
CA LYS A 785 4.04 45.81 7.87
C LYS A 785 2.54 45.54 7.79
N ARG A 786 1.89 45.88 6.68
CA ARG A 786 0.46 45.60 6.45
C ARG A 786 0.12 44.10 6.39
N LEU A 787 1.09 43.24 6.07
CA LEU A 787 0.91 41.78 6.09
C LEU A 787 1.02 41.19 7.52
N LEU A 788 1.59 41.95 8.46
CA LEU A 788 1.74 41.56 9.87
C LEU A 788 0.61 42.09 10.77
N GLU A 789 -0.09 43.14 10.31
CA GLU A 789 -1.31 43.69 10.90
C GLU A 789 -2.52 42.77 10.61
#